data_AF-A0A1N7M6B6-F1
#
_entry.id   AF-A0A1N7M6B6-F1
#
_cell.length_a   1.000
_cell.length_b   1.000
_cell.length_c   1.000
_cell.angle_alpha   90.00
_cell.angle_beta   90.00
_cell.angle_gamma   90.00
#
_symmetry.space_group_name_H-M   'P 1'
#
loop_
_entity.id
_entity.type
_entity.pdbx_description
1 polymer ?
#
loop_
_entity_poly.entity_id
_entity_poly.type
_entity_poly.pdbx_seq_one_letter_code
_entity_poly.pdbx_strand_id
1 'polypeptide(L)'
;MYVSILPMATTTEIDIKKQLFVKNAHLNNLKHIDVLLPKNKLIVITGVSGSGKSSLAFDTIYAEGQRRYVESLSSYARQFLGKLEKPKVDDIKGLAPSIAIQQKVISSNPRSTVGTSTEVYDYLKLFFARVGRTFSPVSGNEVKKDSVSDVINFIKENENQTFLLRSPLIFEVDNFSELLKTLKVSGFTRLEVNQNVVGIEDLESFGFLPEKEMEIQLVIDRFNYEEDESFLQRLADSIQMAFYEGRGYCSLKNIETGKIREFSNKFELDGIEFMEPNVHFFSFNNPYGACPECEGYGKVIGIDEDLVIPNKNLSIFEDAVASWKGESMSEWRKDFIKKAKDFPIHKPYYQLTKEQKNYLWKGDGTTNFPSINSFFKMLEENLYKIQYRVMLSRFRGKTLCPSCEGLRLREETKWVKVDGHNIQSMIELPLDEFLPLMQSLKLNKHDAEIAKRLLYEITTRLAFLEKVGLGYLTINRTSNTLSGGESQRINLATSLGSSLVGSIYILDEPSIGLHSRDTENLIEVLKNLRDLGNTVIVVEHDEDVMKAADYIIDIGPEAGYLGGELVFSGPFEELRDSDSLTAQYLTGKLEIKVPETRRKSKEWIHVKGARQNNLKNINVDIPLESLVVISGVSGSGKSTLMKEVLTNDIQIQLGMGGKKGDYDSVEFPEKLIKNIELIDQNPIGKSSRSNPVTYLKAYDDIRDLFSKQKLAKVQNLKPKHFSFNVDGGRCDDCKGDGVITVSMQFMADIELECETCKGTRFKDEILEIKFDEKNISDILHLTVDEALEFFTENHQTKIVTKLKPLQEVGLGYLQLGQSSSTLSGGEAQRVKLASFLVKGITTDKSLFIFDEPSTGLHFHDINKLLKSLQALIELGHSVIVIEHQPDIIKTADFVIDIGPEAGKYGGEVVFAGTPEDLAKDKKSFTGKYLKEKLK
;
A
#
# COMPACT_ATOMS: atom_id res chain seq x y z
N MET A 1 -26.31 35.89 -23.42
CA MET A 1 -27.73 35.81 -23.05
C MET A 1 -27.74 35.44 -21.57
N TYR A 2 -28.20 36.34 -20.70
CA TYR A 2 -27.90 36.35 -19.26
C TYR A 2 -28.57 35.18 -18.52
N VAL A 3 -27.75 34.29 -17.93
CA VAL A 3 -28.19 33.31 -16.93
C VAL A 3 -28.60 34.09 -15.68
N SER A 4 -29.78 33.80 -15.12
CA SER A 4 -30.28 34.43 -13.90
C SER A 4 -29.42 34.02 -12.70
N ILE A 5 -28.53 34.92 -12.31
CA ILE A 5 -27.75 34.84 -11.07
C ILE A 5 -28.74 34.95 -9.90
N LEU A 6 -28.89 33.89 -9.10
CA LEU A 6 -29.54 33.95 -7.79
C LEU A 6 -28.96 35.14 -6.98
N PRO A 7 -29.75 35.87 -6.17
CA PRO A 7 -29.25 37.05 -5.49
C PRO A 7 -28.04 36.66 -4.63
N MET A 8 -26.89 37.27 -4.90
CA MET A 8 -25.68 37.14 -4.08
C MET A 8 -26.05 37.45 -2.63
N ALA A 9 -25.96 36.47 -1.74
CA ALA A 9 -26.11 36.68 -0.32
C ALA A 9 -25.08 37.74 0.11
N THR A 10 -25.57 38.86 0.64
CA THR A 10 -24.67 39.86 1.23
C THR A 10 -23.90 39.20 2.38
N THR A 11 -22.61 39.53 2.52
CA THR A 11 -21.68 38.91 3.50
C THR A 11 -22.12 39.00 4.97
N THR A 12 -23.21 39.72 5.25
CA THR A 12 -23.90 39.87 6.54
C THR A 12 -24.85 38.72 6.90
N GLU A 13 -25.20 37.80 5.99
CA GLU A 13 -26.15 36.69 6.25
C GLU A 13 -25.51 35.29 6.39
N ILE A 14 -24.18 35.18 6.35
CA ILE A 14 -23.48 33.88 6.38
C ILE A 14 -23.40 33.33 7.81
N ASP A 15 -24.11 32.23 8.07
CA ASP A 15 -24.01 31.48 9.33
C ASP A 15 -22.79 30.54 9.30
N ILE A 16 -21.66 30.99 9.86
CA ILE A 16 -20.41 30.22 9.92
C ILE A 16 -20.52 28.88 10.65
N LYS A 17 -21.58 28.64 11.43
CA LYS A 17 -21.83 27.33 12.07
C LYS A 17 -22.44 26.33 11.09
N LYS A 18 -23.17 26.81 10.08
CA LYS A 18 -23.88 25.98 9.11
C LYS A 18 -23.27 26.01 7.71
N GLN A 19 -22.44 27.00 7.41
CA GLN A 19 -21.91 27.24 6.07
C GLN A 19 -20.41 27.48 6.10
N LEU A 20 -19.75 27.07 5.02
CA LEU A 20 -18.39 27.43 4.64
C LEU A 20 -18.51 28.39 3.45
N PHE A 21 -17.90 29.56 3.55
CA PHE A 21 -17.90 30.55 2.48
C PHE A 21 -16.48 30.82 2.01
N VAL A 22 -16.24 30.65 0.73
CA VAL A 22 -14.99 30.96 0.04
C VAL A 22 -15.24 32.18 -0.83
N LYS A 23 -14.55 33.28 -0.53
CA LYS A 23 -14.72 34.56 -1.24
C LYS A 23 -13.58 34.80 -2.20
N ASN A 24 -13.91 35.10 -3.45
CA ASN A 24 -13.00 35.53 -4.49
C ASN A 24 -11.78 34.59 -4.65
N ALA A 25 -12.03 33.30 -4.81
CA ALA A 25 -10.99 32.33 -5.11
C ALA A 25 -10.48 32.52 -6.55
N HIS A 26 -9.18 32.76 -6.69
CA HIS A 26 -8.53 33.07 -7.97
C HIS A 26 -7.14 32.41 -8.10
N LEU A 27 -6.99 31.24 -7.48
CA LEU A 27 -5.80 30.41 -7.61
C LEU A 27 -5.83 29.61 -8.93
N ASN A 28 -4.67 29.47 -9.56
CA ASN A 28 -4.50 28.84 -10.88
C ASN A 28 -5.41 29.50 -11.94
N ASN A 29 -6.37 28.77 -12.49
CA ASN A 29 -7.30 29.24 -13.50
C ASN A 29 -8.66 29.69 -12.95
N LEU A 30 -8.87 29.69 -11.63
CA LEU A 30 -10.14 30.13 -11.02
C LEU A 30 -10.39 31.62 -11.31
N LYS A 31 -11.60 31.96 -11.79
CA LYS A 31 -11.97 33.31 -12.21
C LYS A 31 -12.71 34.07 -11.12
N HIS A 32 -12.03 34.33 -10.00
CA HIS A 32 -12.57 35.16 -8.91
C HIS A 32 -13.92 34.65 -8.37
N ILE A 33 -14.01 33.34 -8.11
CA ILE A 33 -15.29 32.70 -7.76
C ILE A 33 -15.64 32.87 -6.28
N ASP A 34 -16.91 33.13 -6.01
CA ASP A 34 -17.52 33.10 -4.69
C ASP A 34 -18.33 31.81 -4.53
N VAL A 35 -18.07 31.03 -3.48
CA VAL A 35 -18.72 29.73 -3.26
C VAL A 35 -19.22 29.61 -1.83
N LEU A 36 -20.50 29.26 -1.67
CA LEU A 36 -21.14 28.99 -0.39
C LEU A 36 -21.48 27.49 -0.28
N LEU A 37 -20.94 26.84 0.74
CA LEU A 37 -21.01 25.39 0.94
C LEU A 37 -21.73 25.04 2.23
N PRO A 38 -22.72 24.14 2.22
CA PRO A 38 -23.39 23.69 3.43
C PRO A 38 -22.49 22.75 4.25
N LYS A 39 -22.36 22.99 5.55
CA LYS A 39 -21.66 22.09 6.47
C LYS A 39 -22.48 20.84 6.77
N ASN A 40 -21.78 19.78 7.16
CA ASN A 40 -22.35 18.48 7.52
C ASN A 40 -23.13 17.84 6.37
N LYS A 41 -22.66 18.08 5.15
CA LYS A 41 -23.22 17.57 3.89
C LYS A 41 -22.16 16.84 3.09
N LEU A 42 -22.62 15.93 2.24
CA LEU A 42 -21.83 15.33 1.17
C LEU A 42 -21.90 16.25 -0.05
N ILE A 43 -20.79 16.94 -0.33
CA ILE A 43 -20.65 17.91 -1.41
C ILE A 43 -19.80 17.26 -2.51
N VAL A 44 -20.28 17.27 -3.74
CA VAL A 44 -19.51 16.81 -4.90
C VAL A 44 -19.10 18.00 -5.76
N ILE A 45 -17.82 18.08 -6.10
CA ILE A 45 -17.24 19.04 -7.04
C ILE A 45 -16.97 18.31 -8.35
N THR A 46 -17.64 18.72 -9.43
CA THR A 46 -17.56 18.09 -10.74
C THR A 46 -17.22 19.12 -11.84
N GLY A 47 -17.09 18.64 -13.07
CA GLY A 47 -16.70 19.43 -14.25
C GLY A 47 -15.57 18.79 -15.06
N VAL A 48 -15.22 19.34 -16.23
CA VAL A 48 -14.23 18.75 -17.14
C VAL A 48 -12.79 18.69 -16.56
N SER A 49 -11.95 17.80 -17.09
CA SER A 49 -10.53 17.69 -16.69
C SER A 49 -9.83 19.04 -16.87
N GLY A 50 -9.19 19.56 -15.82
CA GLY A 50 -8.54 20.88 -15.87
C GLY A 50 -9.48 22.08 -15.70
N SER A 51 -10.75 21.90 -15.33
CA SER A 51 -11.68 23.02 -15.13
C SER A 51 -11.39 23.88 -13.89
N GLY A 52 -10.63 23.37 -12.91
CA GLY A 52 -10.31 24.08 -11.67
C GLY A 52 -10.86 23.44 -10.38
N LYS A 53 -11.44 22.23 -10.47
CA LYS A 53 -11.98 21.48 -9.31
C LYS A 53 -10.95 21.30 -8.20
N SER A 54 -9.77 20.78 -8.53
CA SER A 54 -8.69 20.53 -7.57
C SER A 54 -8.09 21.83 -7.05
N SER A 55 -8.03 22.88 -7.89
CA SER A 55 -7.63 24.23 -7.47
C SER A 55 -8.54 24.77 -6.34
N LEU A 56 -9.85 24.54 -6.44
CA LEU A 56 -10.80 24.92 -5.39
C LEU A 56 -10.73 23.99 -4.17
N ALA A 57 -10.79 22.67 -4.39
CA ALA A 57 -10.87 21.70 -3.30
C ALA A 57 -9.56 21.59 -2.51
N PHE A 58 -8.45 21.31 -3.20
CA PHE A 58 -7.17 20.99 -2.58
C PHE A 58 -6.28 22.21 -2.40
N ASP A 59 -6.08 22.99 -3.47
CA ASP A 59 -5.12 24.09 -3.42
C ASP A 59 -5.66 25.33 -2.69
N THR A 60 -6.99 25.42 -2.53
CA THR A 60 -7.65 26.51 -1.80
C THR A 60 -8.22 26.04 -0.45
N ILE A 61 -9.27 25.21 -0.43
CA ILE A 61 -9.98 24.87 0.82
C ILE A 61 -9.11 24.01 1.74
N TYR A 62 -8.54 22.91 1.23
CA TYR A 62 -7.68 22.03 2.02
C TYR A 62 -6.39 22.73 2.45
N ALA A 63 -5.67 23.35 1.51
CA ALA A 63 -4.41 24.03 1.81
C ALA A 63 -4.59 25.07 2.93
N GLU A 64 -5.69 25.82 2.88
CA GLU A 64 -5.95 26.85 3.88
C GLU A 64 -6.44 26.30 5.21
N GLY A 65 -7.21 25.20 5.21
CA GLY A 65 -7.62 24.52 6.43
C GLY A 65 -6.45 23.85 7.14
N GLN A 66 -5.55 23.22 6.38
CA GLN A 66 -4.33 22.62 6.88
C GLN A 66 -3.39 23.70 7.42
N ARG A 67 -3.14 24.78 6.66
CA ARG A 67 -2.26 25.88 7.09
C ARG A 67 -2.73 26.48 8.40
N ARG A 68 -4.02 26.87 8.50
CA ARG A 68 -4.59 27.45 9.73
C ARG A 68 -4.48 26.50 10.94
N TYR A 69 -4.67 25.20 10.71
CA TYR A 69 -4.51 24.20 11.77
C TYR A 69 -3.04 24.07 12.22
N VAL A 70 -2.09 23.91 11.29
CA VAL A 70 -0.67 23.71 11.63
C VAL A 70 -0.04 24.98 12.22
N GLU A 71 -0.46 26.17 11.79
CA GLU A 71 -0.04 27.44 12.41
C GLU A 71 -0.43 27.58 13.89
N SER A 72 -1.40 26.78 14.34
CA SER A 72 -1.82 26.71 15.74
C SER A 72 -0.99 25.73 16.58
N LEU A 73 -0.23 24.81 15.97
CA LEU A 73 0.49 23.74 16.68
C LEU A 73 1.74 24.22 17.41
N SER A 74 2.57 25.07 16.78
CA SER A 74 3.79 25.60 17.42
C SER A 74 4.26 26.91 16.79
N SER A 75 4.99 27.70 17.57
CA SER A 75 5.69 28.90 17.08
C SER A 75 6.73 28.57 16.00
N TYR A 76 7.40 27.42 16.13
CA TYR A 76 8.36 26.92 15.14
C TYR A 76 7.68 26.65 13.79
N ALA A 77 6.59 25.86 13.77
CA ALA A 77 5.86 25.57 12.54
C ALA A 77 5.35 26.85 11.86
N ARG A 78 4.87 27.82 12.65
CA ARG A 78 4.42 29.12 12.14
C ARG A 78 5.52 29.91 11.41
N GLN A 79 6.78 29.83 11.84
CA GLN A 79 7.90 30.51 11.17
C GLN A 79 8.16 29.98 9.76
N PHE A 80 7.97 28.68 9.54
CA PHE A 80 8.16 28.06 8.22
C PHE A 80 6.92 28.18 7.35
N LEU A 81 5.72 27.98 7.91
CA LEU A 81 4.47 28.14 7.17
C LEU A 81 4.22 29.59 6.73
N GLY A 82 4.74 30.58 7.46
CA GLY A 82 4.69 31.97 7.04
C GLY A 82 5.46 32.27 5.75
N LYS A 83 6.36 31.38 5.32
CA LYS A 83 7.09 31.48 4.04
C LYS A 83 6.36 30.80 2.88
N LEU A 84 5.35 29.97 3.16
CA LEU A 84 4.51 29.42 2.11
C LEU A 84 3.66 30.53 1.52
N GLU A 85 3.51 30.53 0.20
CA GLU A 85 2.50 31.37 -0.43
C GLU A 85 1.12 30.98 0.08
N LYS A 86 0.36 31.99 0.52
CA LYS A 86 -1.04 31.78 0.88
C LYS A 86 -1.83 31.49 -0.39
N PRO A 87 -2.83 30.59 -0.35
CA PRO A 87 -3.76 30.42 -1.46
C PRO A 87 -4.36 31.77 -1.87
N LYS A 88 -4.50 31.98 -3.18
CA LYS A 88 -5.01 33.23 -3.76
C LYS A 88 -6.53 33.33 -3.58
N VAL A 89 -6.94 33.80 -2.41
CA VAL A 89 -8.34 33.96 -1.97
C VAL A 89 -8.46 35.17 -1.05
N ASP A 90 -9.58 35.91 -1.13
CA ASP A 90 -9.76 37.10 -0.30
C ASP A 90 -10.12 36.74 1.15
N ASP A 91 -11.06 35.83 1.33
CA ASP A 91 -11.51 35.40 2.65
C ASP A 91 -12.11 33.99 2.61
N ILE A 92 -11.94 33.23 3.70
CA ILE A 92 -12.63 31.96 3.92
C ILE A 92 -13.21 31.94 5.33
N LYS A 93 -14.54 31.89 5.41
CA LYS A 93 -15.30 31.87 6.68
C LYS A 93 -15.89 30.50 6.93
N GLY A 94 -15.90 30.08 8.20
CA GLY A 94 -16.45 28.78 8.60
C GLY A 94 -15.53 27.59 8.28
N LEU A 95 -14.26 27.80 7.95
CA LEU A 95 -13.31 26.70 7.70
C LEU A 95 -13.02 25.92 9.00
N ALA A 96 -13.08 24.60 8.92
CA ALA A 96 -12.70 23.69 9.99
C ALA A 96 -11.38 22.97 9.63
N PRO A 97 -10.73 22.25 10.56
CA PRO A 97 -9.56 21.45 10.23
C PRO A 97 -9.87 20.49 9.08
N SER A 98 -9.05 20.55 8.03
CA SER A 98 -9.26 19.82 6.78
C SER A 98 -8.31 18.64 6.64
N ILE A 99 -8.82 17.52 6.16
CA ILE A 99 -8.08 16.28 5.92
C ILE A 99 -8.25 15.92 4.45
N ALA A 100 -7.13 15.81 3.72
CA ALA A 100 -7.14 15.38 2.32
C ALA A 100 -6.88 13.88 2.21
N ILE A 101 -7.67 13.20 1.39
CA ILE A 101 -7.47 11.80 0.99
C ILE A 101 -7.23 11.78 -0.52
N GLN A 102 -5.94 11.80 -0.90
CA GLN A 102 -5.46 11.84 -2.29
C GLN A 102 -4.90 10.49 -2.75
N GLN A 103 -4.73 10.34 -4.06
CA GLN A 103 -4.11 9.19 -4.72
C GLN A 103 -2.57 9.19 -4.67
N LYS A 104 -1.99 9.55 -3.53
CA LYS A 104 -0.54 9.44 -3.35
C LYS A 104 -0.23 8.06 -2.78
N VAL A 105 0.59 7.29 -3.51
CA VAL A 105 1.09 6.00 -3.04
C VAL A 105 1.74 6.22 -1.68
N ILE A 106 1.24 5.52 -0.66
CA ILE A 106 1.76 5.57 0.71
C ILE A 106 3.25 5.21 0.65
N SER A 107 4.05 5.89 1.46
CA SER A 107 5.52 5.86 1.38
C SER A 107 6.10 4.45 1.18
N SER A 108 7.20 4.38 0.45
CA SER A 108 7.90 3.15 0.04
C SER A 108 8.57 2.39 1.19
N ASN A 109 8.17 2.61 2.45
CA ASN A 109 8.79 1.97 3.60
C ASN A 109 8.48 0.46 3.56
N PRO A 110 9.50 -0.41 3.39
CA PRO A 110 9.29 -1.85 3.28
C PRO A 110 8.74 -2.49 4.56
N ARG A 111 8.82 -1.81 5.70
CA ARG A 111 8.25 -2.28 6.97
C ARG A 111 6.76 -1.93 7.14
N SER A 112 6.21 -1.01 6.35
CA SER A 112 4.79 -0.66 6.45
C SER A 112 3.89 -1.74 5.84
N THR A 113 2.81 -2.07 6.54
CA THR A 113 1.77 -2.99 6.08
C THR A 113 0.39 -2.36 6.11
N VAL A 114 -0.59 -3.04 5.52
CA VAL A 114 -2.01 -2.72 5.69
C VAL A 114 -2.36 -2.61 7.17
N GLY A 115 -1.91 -3.55 8.00
CA GLY A 115 -2.17 -3.57 9.44
C GLY A 115 -1.57 -2.38 10.20
N THR A 116 -0.37 -1.91 9.84
CA THR A 116 0.21 -0.71 10.47
C THR A 116 -0.42 0.58 9.95
N SER A 117 -0.80 0.63 8.68
CA SER A 117 -1.42 1.82 8.06
C SER A 117 -2.85 2.05 8.56
N THR A 118 -3.51 0.99 9.03
CA THR A 118 -4.89 0.99 9.55
C THR A 118 -4.95 0.97 11.08
N GLU A 119 -3.81 0.94 11.75
CA GLU A 119 -3.65 0.75 13.21
C GLU A 119 -4.23 -0.57 13.75
N VAL A 120 -4.83 -1.42 12.91
CA VAL A 120 -5.37 -2.73 13.31
C VAL A 120 -4.29 -3.57 13.98
N TYR A 121 -3.06 -3.52 13.45
CA TYR A 121 -1.93 -4.26 14.02
C TYR A 121 -1.53 -3.73 15.41
N ASP A 122 -1.68 -2.43 15.68
CA ASP A 122 -1.36 -1.84 16.97
C ASP A 122 -2.33 -2.30 18.06
N TYR A 123 -3.62 -2.32 17.76
CA TYR A 123 -4.63 -2.91 18.64
C TYR A 123 -4.44 -4.42 18.79
N LEU A 124 -4.05 -5.12 17.74
CA LEU A 124 -3.79 -6.57 17.79
C LEU A 124 -2.62 -6.91 18.72
N LYS A 125 -1.51 -6.16 18.66
CA LYS A 125 -0.38 -6.32 19.60
C LYS A 125 -0.80 -6.10 21.04
N LEU A 126 -1.61 -5.06 21.29
CA LEU A 126 -2.15 -4.78 22.62
C LEU A 126 -3.07 -5.90 23.09
N PHE A 127 -3.91 -6.44 22.22
CA PHE A 127 -4.79 -7.56 22.51
C PHE A 127 -3.98 -8.80 22.93
N PHE A 128 -3.01 -9.24 22.12
CA PHE A 128 -2.15 -10.37 22.46
C PHE A 128 -1.30 -10.14 23.71
N ALA A 129 -0.83 -8.91 23.95
CA ALA A 129 -0.08 -8.58 25.16
C ALA A 129 -0.93 -8.61 26.44
N ARG A 130 -2.25 -8.43 26.34
CA ARG A 130 -3.14 -8.36 27.50
C ARG A 130 -3.85 -9.68 27.80
N VAL A 131 -4.27 -10.42 26.78
CA VAL A 131 -5.05 -11.67 26.96
C VAL A 131 -4.37 -12.91 26.41
N GLY A 132 -3.20 -12.77 25.78
CA GLY A 132 -2.43 -13.89 25.25
C GLY A 132 -1.83 -14.75 26.35
N ARG A 133 -1.94 -16.07 26.20
CA ARG A 133 -1.35 -17.07 27.10
C ARG A 133 -0.23 -17.81 26.39
N THR A 134 0.92 -17.95 27.05
CA THR A 134 2.07 -18.67 26.48
C THR A 134 1.93 -20.16 26.75
N PHE A 135 2.19 -20.98 25.74
CA PHE A 135 2.15 -22.44 25.84
C PHE A 135 3.51 -23.03 25.46
N SER A 136 3.99 -24.00 26.23
CA SER A 136 5.26 -24.67 25.94
C SER A 136 5.18 -25.45 24.63
N PRO A 137 6.17 -25.34 23.73
CA PRO A 137 6.23 -26.17 22.52
C PRO A 137 6.55 -27.65 22.82
N VAL A 138 7.03 -27.96 24.03
CA VAL A 138 7.41 -29.33 24.43
C VAL A 138 6.19 -30.08 24.97
N SER A 139 5.55 -29.54 26.00
CA SER A 139 4.40 -30.21 26.66
C SER A 139 3.03 -29.74 26.18
N GLY A 140 2.94 -28.56 25.54
CA GLY A 140 1.65 -27.93 25.21
C GLY A 140 0.93 -27.30 26.39
N ASN A 141 1.50 -27.35 27.59
CA ASN A 141 0.92 -26.77 28.80
C ASN A 141 1.10 -25.24 28.86
N GLU A 142 0.21 -24.57 29.56
CA GLU A 142 0.27 -23.12 29.80
C GLU A 142 1.46 -22.79 30.71
N VAL A 143 2.33 -21.90 30.24
CA VAL A 143 3.46 -21.36 31.02
C VAL A 143 2.91 -20.35 32.02
N LYS A 144 3.20 -20.59 33.30
CA LYS A 144 2.78 -19.73 34.40
C LYS A 144 3.98 -19.43 35.28
N LYS A 145 3.88 -18.31 35.99
CA LYS A 145 4.76 -17.99 37.10
C LYS A 145 3.88 -17.71 38.32
N ASP A 146 4.39 -18.09 39.48
CA ASP A 146 3.77 -17.79 40.76
C ASP A 146 4.11 -16.37 41.19
N SER A 147 3.10 -15.64 41.65
CA SER A 147 3.27 -14.37 42.33
C SER A 147 3.34 -14.58 43.85
N VAL A 148 3.79 -13.56 44.58
CA VAL A 148 3.73 -13.56 46.06
C VAL A 148 2.30 -13.84 46.54
N SER A 149 1.30 -13.26 45.87
CA SER A 149 -0.11 -13.49 46.18
C SER A 149 -0.54 -14.94 45.98
N ASP A 150 -0.01 -15.66 45.00
CA ASP A 150 -0.35 -17.07 44.76
C ASP A 150 0.14 -17.97 45.92
N VAL A 151 1.35 -17.69 46.42
CA VAL A 151 1.90 -18.38 47.59
C VAL A 151 1.07 -18.06 48.84
N ILE A 152 0.70 -16.79 49.05
CA ILE A 152 -0.18 -16.38 50.16
C ILE A 152 -1.55 -17.06 50.07
N ASN A 153 -2.15 -17.11 48.88
CA ASN A 153 -3.44 -17.77 48.66
C ASN A 153 -3.36 -19.28 48.97
N PHE A 154 -2.29 -19.95 48.55
CA PHE A 154 -2.07 -21.36 48.90
C PHE A 154 -1.94 -21.58 50.42
N ILE A 155 -1.24 -20.69 51.13
CA ILE A 155 -1.14 -20.74 52.60
C ILE A 155 -2.51 -20.51 53.24
N LYS A 156 -3.28 -19.53 52.74
CA LYS A 156 -4.64 -19.22 53.21
C LYS A 156 -5.59 -20.40 53.04
N GLU A 157 -5.53 -21.09 51.91
CA GLU A 157 -6.32 -22.31 51.66
C GLU A 157 -5.95 -23.48 52.61
N ASN A 158 -4.79 -23.40 53.27
CA ASN A 158 -4.26 -24.43 54.18
C ASN A 158 -4.00 -23.86 55.60
N GLU A 159 -4.92 -23.03 56.11
CA GLU A 159 -4.77 -22.25 57.35
C GLU A 159 -4.38 -23.04 58.61
N ASN A 160 -4.77 -24.32 58.70
CA ASN A 160 -4.53 -25.17 59.88
C ASN A 160 -3.16 -25.87 59.87
N GLN A 161 -2.23 -25.48 59.00
CA GLN A 161 -0.94 -26.14 58.82
C GLN A 161 0.22 -25.20 59.13
N THR A 162 1.28 -25.73 59.76
CA THR A 162 2.54 -25.01 59.91
C THR A 162 3.43 -25.21 58.69
N PHE A 163 3.85 -24.10 58.08
CA PHE A 163 4.75 -24.11 56.94
C PHE A 163 6.15 -23.60 57.29
N LEU A 164 7.13 -24.21 56.64
CA LEU A 164 8.51 -23.75 56.57
C LEU A 164 8.76 -23.21 55.18
N LEU A 165 9.01 -21.89 55.08
CA LEU A 165 9.35 -21.22 53.82
C LEU A 165 10.85 -21.34 53.57
N ARG A 166 11.19 -21.85 52.40
CA ARG A 166 12.56 -22.20 52.05
C ARG A 166 12.89 -21.79 50.62
N SER A 167 14.19 -21.62 50.36
CA SER A 167 14.71 -21.33 49.03
C SER A 167 15.92 -22.20 48.71
N PRO A 168 16.07 -22.67 47.46
CA PRO A 168 17.22 -23.48 47.09
C PRO A 168 18.49 -22.64 47.19
N LEU A 169 19.48 -23.15 47.91
CA LEU A 169 20.79 -22.50 48.04
C LEU A 169 21.73 -23.04 46.96
N ILE A 170 22.16 -22.17 46.05
CA ILE A 170 23.17 -22.51 45.04
C ILE A 170 24.55 -22.26 45.64
N PHE A 171 25.40 -23.28 45.66
CA PHE A 171 26.74 -23.19 46.24
C PHE A 171 27.81 -23.86 45.38
N GLU A 172 29.05 -23.40 45.56
CA GLU A 172 30.26 -24.09 45.11
C GLU A 172 30.97 -24.66 46.34
N VAL A 173 31.39 -25.93 46.27
CA VAL A 173 31.98 -26.64 47.43
C VAL A 173 33.19 -25.89 48.00
N ASP A 174 34.06 -25.38 47.12
CA ASP A 174 35.30 -24.70 47.51
C ASP A 174 35.04 -23.37 48.25
N ASN A 175 33.92 -22.71 47.97
CA ASN A 175 33.56 -21.39 48.50
C ASN A 175 32.46 -21.45 49.57
N PHE A 176 32.04 -22.65 50.00
CA PHE A 176 30.89 -22.82 50.88
C PHE A 176 31.07 -22.13 52.25
N SER A 177 32.27 -22.20 52.83
CA SER A 177 32.58 -21.54 54.11
C SER A 177 32.48 -20.01 54.04
N GLU A 178 32.80 -19.40 52.90
CA GLU A 178 32.63 -17.95 52.69
C GLU A 178 31.16 -17.59 52.44
N LEU A 179 30.42 -18.46 51.75
CA LEU A 179 28.98 -18.32 51.55
C LEU A 179 28.23 -18.34 52.89
N LEU A 180 28.57 -19.24 53.82
CA LEU A 180 27.98 -19.28 55.16
C LEU A 180 28.20 -17.97 55.94
N LYS A 181 29.40 -17.41 55.89
CA LYS A 181 29.71 -16.10 56.50
C LYS A 181 28.88 -14.98 55.90
N THR A 182 28.71 -15.00 54.57
CA THR A 182 27.91 -14.02 53.84
C THR A 182 26.43 -14.10 54.25
N LEU A 183 25.86 -15.31 54.28
CA LEU A 183 24.48 -15.54 54.72
C LEU A 183 24.24 -15.08 56.16
N LYS A 184 25.23 -15.28 57.06
CA LYS A 184 25.17 -14.81 58.44
C LYS A 184 25.16 -13.28 58.54
N VAL A 185 25.98 -12.59 57.74
CA VAL A 185 25.98 -11.12 57.66
C VAL A 185 24.65 -10.59 57.14
N SER A 186 24.03 -11.31 56.19
CA SER A 186 22.67 -11.01 55.69
C SER A 186 21.56 -11.34 56.70
N GLY A 187 21.87 -11.90 57.87
CA GLY A 187 20.92 -12.15 58.95
C GLY A 187 20.25 -13.53 58.95
N PHE A 188 20.65 -14.44 58.05
CA PHE A 188 20.14 -15.81 58.04
C PHE A 188 20.77 -16.63 59.16
N THR A 189 19.99 -17.51 59.79
CA THR A 189 20.43 -18.31 60.95
C THR A 189 20.39 -19.82 60.72
N ARG A 190 19.63 -20.30 59.73
CA ARG A 190 19.33 -21.73 59.55
C ARG A 190 19.37 -22.16 58.09
N LEU A 191 19.85 -23.38 57.87
CA LEU A 191 19.77 -24.11 56.61
C LEU A 191 19.05 -25.43 56.84
N GLU A 192 18.48 -26.00 55.80
CA GLU A 192 18.03 -27.39 55.79
C GLU A 192 18.96 -28.21 54.89
N VAL A 193 19.63 -29.19 55.49
CA VAL A 193 20.58 -30.10 54.83
C VAL A 193 20.07 -31.52 55.02
N ASN A 194 19.86 -32.28 53.93
CA ASN A 194 19.31 -33.65 53.99
C ASN A 194 18.04 -33.76 54.85
N GLN A 195 17.11 -32.81 54.67
CA GLN A 195 15.83 -32.70 55.39
C GLN A 195 15.91 -32.34 56.89
N ASN A 196 17.11 -32.06 57.42
CA ASN A 196 17.31 -31.62 58.80
C ASN A 196 17.64 -30.12 58.84
N VAL A 197 16.96 -29.38 59.72
CA VAL A 197 17.23 -27.96 59.93
C VAL A 197 18.41 -27.80 60.89
N VAL A 198 19.48 -27.15 60.44
CA VAL A 198 20.74 -26.96 61.16
C VAL A 198 21.08 -25.46 61.23
N GLY A 199 21.69 -25.02 62.34
CA GLY A 199 22.19 -23.65 62.48
C GLY A 199 23.39 -23.38 61.57
N ILE A 200 23.45 -22.19 60.98
CA ILE A 200 24.62 -21.77 60.17
C ILE A 200 25.89 -21.70 61.02
N GLU A 201 25.77 -21.26 62.28
CA GLU A 201 26.89 -21.22 63.23
C GLU A 201 27.45 -22.61 63.55
N ASP A 202 26.56 -23.59 63.70
CA ASP A 202 26.94 -24.98 63.94
C ASP A 202 27.73 -25.51 62.74
N LEU A 203 27.21 -25.33 61.51
CA LEU A 203 27.87 -25.76 60.28
C LEU A 203 29.24 -25.11 60.08
N GLU A 204 29.39 -23.82 60.39
CA GLU A 204 30.67 -23.12 60.35
C GLU A 204 31.64 -23.68 61.40
N SER A 205 31.17 -23.91 62.63
CA SER A 205 32.00 -24.42 63.73
C SER A 205 32.52 -25.85 63.50
N PHE A 206 31.73 -26.70 62.84
CA PHE A 206 32.09 -28.07 62.49
C PHE A 206 32.92 -28.17 61.19
N GLY A 207 33.15 -27.06 60.48
CA GLY A 207 33.89 -27.05 59.21
C GLY A 207 33.19 -27.89 58.13
N PHE A 208 31.86 -27.86 58.11
CA PHE A 208 31.07 -28.67 57.18
C PHE A 208 31.30 -28.25 55.72
N LEU A 209 31.64 -29.23 54.87
CA LEU A 209 31.74 -29.06 53.42
C LEU A 209 30.71 -29.97 52.76
N PRO A 210 29.77 -29.42 51.97
CA PRO A 210 28.76 -30.22 51.28
C PRO A 210 29.35 -31.00 50.12
N GLU A 211 28.74 -32.14 49.81
CA GLU A 211 29.02 -32.88 48.57
C GLU A 211 28.44 -32.11 47.37
N LYS A 212 29.03 -32.29 46.19
CA LYS A 212 28.67 -31.52 44.97
C LYS A 212 27.21 -31.70 44.53
N GLU A 213 26.59 -32.83 44.86
CA GLU A 213 25.20 -33.17 44.51
C GLU A 213 24.23 -32.97 45.68
N MET A 214 24.68 -32.40 46.79
CA MET A 214 23.86 -32.23 47.98
C MET A 214 22.87 -31.08 47.82
N GLU A 215 21.58 -31.35 48.11
CA GLU A 215 20.55 -30.30 48.12
C GLU A 215 20.54 -29.58 49.47
N ILE A 216 20.75 -28.27 49.44
CA ILE A 216 20.69 -27.40 50.62
C ILE A 216 19.63 -26.33 50.37
N GLN A 217 18.76 -26.13 51.36
CA GLN A 217 17.72 -25.11 51.32
C GLN A 217 17.98 -24.06 52.39
N LEU A 218 17.91 -22.79 52.03
CA LEU A 218 17.92 -21.67 52.97
C LEU A 218 16.56 -21.58 53.66
N VAL A 219 16.55 -21.58 54.99
CA VAL A 219 15.31 -21.43 55.77
C VAL A 219 15.07 -19.96 56.03
N ILE A 220 13.95 -19.44 55.55
CA ILE A 220 13.67 -17.99 55.54
C ILE A 220 12.70 -17.60 56.63
N ASP A 221 11.55 -18.25 56.69
CA ASP A 221 10.58 -18.02 57.75
C ASP A 221 9.82 -19.30 58.11
N ARG A 222 9.26 -19.31 59.30
CA ARG A 222 8.36 -20.35 59.81
C ARG A 222 7.14 -19.68 60.40
N PHE A 223 5.97 -20.07 59.92
CA PHE A 223 4.72 -19.43 60.34
C PHE A 223 3.55 -20.41 60.33
N ASN A 224 2.56 -20.08 61.17
CA ASN A 224 1.18 -20.54 61.05
C ASN A 224 0.37 -19.41 60.43
N TYR A 225 -0.64 -19.72 59.63
CA TYR A 225 -1.46 -18.68 59.04
C TYR A 225 -2.26 -17.94 60.10
N GLU A 226 -2.18 -16.61 60.09
CA GLU A 226 -3.00 -15.72 60.90
C GLU A 226 -3.64 -14.67 59.99
N GLU A 227 -4.95 -14.45 60.10
CA GLU A 227 -5.65 -13.46 59.28
C GLU A 227 -5.51 -12.05 59.89
N ASP A 228 -4.26 -11.58 59.99
CA ASP A 228 -3.88 -10.23 60.45
C ASP A 228 -3.10 -9.49 59.35
N GLU A 229 -3.36 -8.19 59.19
CA GLU A 229 -2.73 -7.35 58.17
C GLU A 229 -1.20 -7.24 58.39
N SER A 230 -0.78 -7.16 59.65
CA SER A 230 0.64 -7.10 60.01
C SER A 230 1.37 -8.41 59.66
N PHE A 231 0.70 -9.55 59.85
CA PHE A 231 1.20 -10.86 59.48
C PHE A 231 1.33 -11.01 57.96
N LEU A 232 0.31 -10.61 57.20
CA LEU A 232 0.31 -10.69 55.74
C LEU A 232 1.42 -9.85 55.10
N GLN A 233 1.71 -8.66 55.65
CA GLN A 233 2.83 -7.82 55.18
C GLN A 233 4.18 -8.51 55.42
N ARG A 234 4.44 -9.00 56.64
CA ARG A 234 5.66 -9.77 56.94
C ARG A 234 5.79 -11.02 56.06
N LEU A 235 4.69 -11.73 55.84
CA LEU A 235 4.65 -12.93 55.02
C LEU A 235 5.00 -12.61 53.56
N ALA A 236 4.44 -11.52 53.01
CA ALA A 236 4.76 -11.05 51.68
C ALA A 236 6.25 -10.72 51.53
N ASP A 237 6.83 -9.98 52.49
CA ASP A 237 8.27 -9.65 52.51
C ASP A 237 9.13 -10.92 52.57
N SER A 238 8.73 -11.90 53.37
CA SER A 238 9.45 -13.17 53.52
C SER A 238 9.40 -14.00 52.24
N ILE A 239 8.24 -14.07 51.57
CA ILE A 239 8.08 -14.76 50.28
C ILE A 239 8.89 -14.04 49.19
N GLN A 240 8.90 -12.70 49.19
CA GLN A 240 9.69 -11.93 48.24
C GLN A 240 11.20 -12.17 48.44
N MET A 241 11.67 -12.20 49.69
CA MET A 241 13.05 -12.58 50.03
C MET A 241 13.35 -14.02 49.61
N ALA A 242 12.38 -14.93 49.76
CA ALA A 242 12.52 -16.31 49.32
C ALA A 242 12.72 -16.45 47.82
N PHE A 243 11.89 -15.77 47.02
CA PHE A 243 12.12 -15.73 45.59
C PHE A 243 13.45 -15.06 45.23
N TYR A 244 13.88 -14.01 45.93
CA TYR A 244 15.14 -13.33 45.65
C TYR A 244 16.36 -14.25 45.89
N GLU A 245 16.48 -14.82 47.08
CA GLU A 245 17.61 -15.69 47.45
C GLU A 245 17.62 -16.99 46.66
N GLY A 246 16.44 -17.55 46.39
CA GLY A 246 16.28 -18.77 45.58
C GLY A 246 16.42 -18.56 44.08
N ARG A 247 16.86 -17.36 43.63
CA ARG A 247 16.94 -16.96 42.21
C ARG A 247 15.67 -17.31 41.42
N GLY A 248 14.53 -16.99 42.02
CA GLY A 248 13.20 -17.15 41.45
C GLY A 248 12.43 -18.39 41.89
N TYR A 249 13.01 -19.25 42.72
CA TYR A 249 12.32 -20.42 43.29
C TYR A 249 12.12 -20.27 44.79
N CYS A 250 10.99 -20.75 45.28
CA CYS A 250 10.79 -21.00 46.70
C CYS A 250 9.97 -22.27 46.91
N SER A 251 9.99 -22.81 48.13
CA SER A 251 9.15 -23.95 48.47
C SER A 251 8.58 -23.83 49.87
N LEU A 252 7.38 -24.36 50.05
CA LEU A 252 6.72 -24.51 51.34
C LEU A 252 6.77 -25.98 51.74
N LYS A 253 7.40 -26.27 52.89
CA LYS A 253 7.34 -27.60 53.51
C LYS A 253 6.37 -27.57 54.67
N ASN A 254 5.34 -28.41 54.61
CA ASN A 254 4.48 -28.64 55.76
C ASN A 254 5.26 -29.45 56.81
N ILE A 255 5.33 -28.93 58.05
CA ILE A 255 6.14 -29.52 59.12
C ILE A 255 5.56 -30.86 59.61
N GLU A 256 4.24 -31.00 59.61
CA GLU A 256 3.54 -32.18 60.13
C GLU A 256 3.53 -33.34 59.14
N THR A 257 3.32 -33.05 57.85
CA THR A 257 3.18 -34.06 56.80
C THR A 257 4.45 -34.29 55.99
N GLY A 258 5.43 -33.39 56.09
CA GLY A 258 6.65 -33.41 55.29
C GLY A 258 6.44 -33.12 53.80
N LYS A 259 5.20 -32.85 53.35
CA LYS A 259 4.89 -32.54 51.96
C LYS A 259 5.48 -31.19 51.55
N ILE A 260 6.06 -31.15 50.37
CA ILE A 260 6.70 -29.96 49.80
C ILE A 260 5.88 -29.48 48.60
N ARG A 261 5.59 -28.18 48.57
CA ARG A 261 5.05 -27.49 47.41
C ARG A 261 6.07 -26.48 46.91
N GLU A 262 6.45 -26.59 45.65
CA GLU A 262 7.37 -25.68 44.98
C GLU A 262 6.62 -24.58 44.25
N PHE A 263 7.24 -23.40 44.19
CA PHE A 263 6.77 -22.22 43.47
C PHE A 263 7.92 -21.60 42.70
N SER A 264 7.62 -21.05 41.53
CA SER A 264 8.60 -20.35 40.69
C SER A 264 8.00 -19.05 40.17
N ASN A 265 8.67 -17.93 40.43
CA ASN A 265 8.29 -16.64 39.86
C ASN A 265 8.93 -16.38 38.49
N LYS A 266 9.73 -17.33 37.98
CA LYS A 266 10.26 -17.31 36.62
C LYS A 266 9.20 -17.76 35.64
N PHE A 267 9.20 -17.13 34.47
CA PHE A 267 8.30 -17.51 33.39
C PHE A 267 8.89 -18.67 32.58
N GLU A 268 8.91 -19.86 33.18
CA GLU A 268 9.57 -21.04 32.62
C GLU A 268 8.70 -22.30 32.69
N LEU A 269 8.97 -23.25 31.79
CA LEU A 269 8.36 -24.58 31.79
C LEU A 269 9.20 -25.54 30.96
N ASP A 270 9.22 -26.83 31.30
CA ASP A 270 9.95 -27.87 30.57
C ASP A 270 11.45 -27.58 30.35
N GLY A 271 12.07 -26.83 31.28
CA GLY A 271 13.48 -26.43 31.19
C GLY A 271 13.76 -25.27 30.21
N ILE A 272 12.72 -24.59 29.74
CA ILE A 272 12.81 -23.42 28.85
C ILE A 272 12.34 -22.19 29.62
N GLU A 273 13.16 -21.13 29.63
CA GLU A 273 12.74 -19.80 30.07
C GLU A 273 12.08 -19.07 28.90
N PHE A 274 10.85 -18.60 29.10
CA PHE A 274 10.03 -17.95 28.08
C PHE A 274 10.08 -16.44 28.20
N MET A 275 9.89 -15.76 27.06
CA MET A 275 9.73 -14.31 27.03
C MET A 275 8.31 -13.92 27.45
N GLU A 276 8.20 -12.94 28.34
CA GLU A 276 6.91 -12.44 28.78
C GLU A 276 6.20 -11.63 27.67
N PRO A 277 4.92 -11.94 27.37
CA PRO A 277 4.15 -11.20 26.39
C PRO A 277 4.05 -9.71 26.74
N ASN A 278 4.54 -8.85 25.85
CA ASN A 278 4.35 -7.40 25.92
C ASN A 278 4.16 -6.84 24.50
N VAL A 279 3.83 -5.55 24.38
CA VAL A 279 3.55 -4.93 23.08
C VAL A 279 4.75 -4.98 22.13
N HIS A 280 5.98 -4.87 22.67
CA HIS A 280 7.20 -4.95 21.87
C HIS A 280 7.46 -6.37 21.36
N PHE A 281 7.05 -7.39 22.12
CA PHE A 281 7.19 -8.80 21.74
C PHE A 281 6.44 -9.13 20.45
N PHE A 282 5.30 -8.46 20.23
CA PHE A 282 4.49 -8.61 19.03
C PHE A 282 4.79 -7.56 17.95
N SER A 283 5.83 -6.73 18.12
CA SER A 283 6.17 -5.67 17.17
C SER A 283 7.36 -6.07 16.30
N PHE A 284 7.13 -6.28 14.99
CA PHE A 284 8.21 -6.50 14.03
C PHE A 284 9.05 -5.24 13.76
N ASN A 285 8.63 -4.07 14.24
CA ASN A 285 9.44 -2.84 14.19
C ASN A 285 10.39 -2.69 15.39
N ASN A 286 10.30 -3.59 16.38
CA ASN A 286 11.16 -3.61 17.55
C ASN A 286 12.03 -4.88 17.54
N PRO A 287 13.36 -4.80 17.76
CA PRO A 287 14.23 -5.98 17.82
C PRO A 287 13.74 -7.08 18.78
N TYR A 288 13.03 -6.71 19.85
CA TYR A 288 12.47 -7.63 20.84
C TYR A 288 11.39 -8.57 20.27
N GLY A 289 10.65 -8.17 19.24
CA GLY A 289 9.63 -8.99 18.58
C GLY A 289 9.96 -9.38 17.14
N ALA A 290 10.85 -8.63 16.50
CA ALA A 290 11.26 -8.86 15.12
C ALA A 290 11.97 -10.20 14.94
N CYS A 291 11.77 -10.82 13.78
CA CYS A 291 12.55 -11.96 13.33
C CYS A 291 14.04 -11.57 13.30
N PRO A 292 14.94 -12.33 13.97
CA PRO A 292 16.37 -12.02 14.01
C PRO A 292 17.06 -12.03 12.65
N GLU A 293 16.61 -12.89 11.72
CA GLU A 293 17.24 -13.03 10.40
C GLU A 293 16.94 -11.87 9.46
N CYS A 294 15.67 -11.44 9.40
CA CYS A 294 15.24 -10.39 8.49
C CYS A 294 15.00 -9.04 9.18
N GLU A 295 15.28 -8.92 10.48
CA GLU A 295 15.06 -7.71 11.27
C GLU A 295 13.67 -7.07 11.07
N GLY A 296 12.64 -7.90 10.96
CA GLY A 296 11.26 -7.46 10.76
C GLY A 296 10.87 -6.99 9.34
N TYR A 297 11.75 -7.10 8.35
CA TYR A 297 11.42 -6.79 6.95
C TYR A 297 10.58 -7.88 6.26
N GLY A 298 10.59 -9.11 6.79
CA GLY A 298 9.94 -10.29 6.18
C GLY A 298 10.62 -10.80 4.90
N LYS A 299 11.59 -10.06 4.36
CA LYS A 299 12.36 -10.41 3.17
C LYS A 299 13.85 -10.29 3.44
N VAL A 300 14.64 -11.13 2.79
CA VAL A 300 16.11 -11.11 2.83
C VAL A 300 16.66 -11.09 1.40
N ILE A 301 17.93 -10.72 1.25
CA ILE A 301 18.64 -10.94 0.00
C ILE A 301 19.06 -12.42 0.00
N GLY A 302 18.37 -13.23 -0.79
CA GLY A 302 18.52 -14.68 -0.78
C GLY A 302 18.35 -15.27 -2.17
N ILE A 303 18.22 -16.60 -2.23
CA ILE A 303 17.99 -17.34 -3.48
C ILE A 303 16.54 -17.20 -3.91
N ASP A 304 16.32 -16.62 -5.09
CA ASP A 304 14.99 -16.36 -5.65
C ASP A 304 14.43 -17.59 -6.35
N GLU A 305 13.34 -18.14 -5.80
CA GLU A 305 12.64 -19.30 -6.35
C GLU A 305 12.26 -19.11 -7.81
N ASP A 306 11.82 -17.92 -8.21
CA ASP A 306 11.38 -17.68 -9.58
C ASP A 306 12.58 -17.58 -10.56
N LEU A 307 13.78 -17.26 -10.07
CA LEU A 307 15.01 -17.32 -10.87
C LEU A 307 15.54 -18.76 -10.96
N VAL A 308 15.39 -19.55 -9.89
CA VAL A 308 15.83 -20.96 -9.84
C VAL A 308 14.88 -21.86 -10.62
N ILE A 309 13.57 -21.61 -10.57
CA ILE A 309 12.52 -22.40 -11.22
C ILE A 309 11.68 -21.47 -12.12
N PRO A 310 12.26 -20.99 -13.24
CA PRO A 310 11.62 -20.01 -14.10
C PRO A 310 10.42 -20.56 -14.87
N ASN A 311 10.38 -21.88 -15.11
CA ASN A 311 9.26 -22.53 -15.77
C ASN A 311 8.69 -23.63 -14.86
N LYS A 312 7.61 -23.30 -14.15
CA LYS A 312 6.95 -24.19 -13.19
C LYS A 312 6.19 -25.34 -13.87
N ASN A 313 6.02 -25.32 -15.20
CA ASN A 313 5.38 -26.40 -15.97
C ASN A 313 6.32 -27.56 -16.25
N LEU A 314 7.62 -27.35 -16.14
CA LEU A 314 8.59 -28.42 -16.32
C LEU A 314 8.59 -29.29 -15.06
N SER A 315 8.74 -30.59 -15.27
CA SER A 315 9.07 -31.52 -14.22
C SER A 315 10.58 -31.44 -13.88
N ILE A 316 10.99 -32.03 -12.75
CA ILE A 316 12.42 -32.08 -12.39
C ILE A 316 13.21 -32.83 -13.46
N PHE A 317 12.60 -33.86 -14.06
CA PHE A 317 13.19 -34.61 -15.16
C PHE A 317 13.44 -33.76 -16.41
N GLU A 318 12.59 -32.75 -16.67
CA GLU A 318 12.64 -31.83 -17.83
C GLU A 318 13.38 -30.52 -17.52
N ASP A 319 14.29 -30.51 -16.55
CA ASP A 319 15.09 -29.33 -16.19
C ASP A 319 14.28 -28.14 -15.64
N ALA A 320 13.32 -28.40 -14.75
CA ALA A 320 12.65 -27.35 -13.98
C ALA A 320 13.64 -26.45 -13.20
N VAL A 321 14.70 -27.03 -12.63
CA VAL A 321 15.71 -26.30 -11.84
C VAL A 321 16.79 -25.72 -12.76
N ALA A 322 16.72 -24.43 -13.02
CA ALA A 322 17.61 -23.72 -13.95
C ALA A 322 19.08 -23.77 -13.54
N SER A 323 19.38 -23.75 -12.24
CA SER A 323 20.75 -23.83 -11.73
C SER A 323 21.42 -25.18 -11.95
N TRP A 324 20.64 -26.23 -12.23
CA TRP A 324 21.14 -27.58 -12.53
C TRP A 324 21.27 -27.86 -14.04
N LYS A 325 21.02 -26.87 -14.91
CA LYS A 325 21.19 -27.03 -16.36
C LYS A 325 22.68 -27.03 -16.76
N GLY A 326 22.97 -27.69 -17.89
CA GLY A 326 24.31 -27.74 -18.49
C GLY A 326 25.10 -29.00 -18.15
N GLU A 327 26.25 -29.19 -18.79
CA GLU A 327 27.02 -30.44 -18.72
C GLU A 327 27.46 -30.78 -17.30
N SER A 328 28.08 -29.84 -16.59
CA SER A 328 28.63 -30.08 -15.24
C SER A 328 27.57 -30.09 -14.14
N MET A 329 26.61 -29.16 -14.17
CA MET A 329 25.65 -29.01 -13.06
C MET A 329 24.48 -30.00 -13.12
N SER A 330 24.27 -30.68 -14.26
CA SER A 330 23.25 -31.72 -14.40
C SER A 330 23.45 -32.94 -13.49
N GLU A 331 24.64 -33.10 -12.91
CA GLU A 331 24.94 -34.13 -11.90
C GLU A 331 24.04 -34.00 -10.66
N TRP A 332 23.77 -32.77 -10.20
CA TRP A 332 22.89 -32.52 -9.04
C TRP A 332 21.47 -33.02 -9.29
N ARG A 333 20.93 -32.79 -10.48
CA ARG A 333 19.62 -33.30 -10.89
C ARG A 333 19.60 -34.83 -10.87
N LYS A 334 20.63 -35.48 -11.43
CA LYS A 334 20.75 -36.95 -11.47
C LYS A 334 20.86 -37.53 -10.06
N ASP A 335 21.64 -36.91 -9.19
CA ASP A 335 21.82 -37.34 -7.81
C ASP A 335 20.55 -37.18 -6.98
N PHE A 336 19.81 -36.09 -7.17
CA PHE A 336 18.49 -35.90 -6.56
C PHE A 336 17.52 -37.01 -6.99
N ILE A 337 17.38 -37.25 -8.29
CA ILE A 337 16.49 -38.30 -8.82
C ILE A 337 16.86 -39.69 -8.28
N LYS A 338 18.16 -39.97 -8.11
CA LYS A 338 18.63 -41.27 -7.60
C LYS A 338 18.33 -41.46 -6.11
N LYS A 339 18.43 -40.40 -5.30
CA LYS A 339 18.22 -40.46 -3.85
C LYS A 339 16.75 -40.29 -3.46
N ALA A 340 15.98 -39.50 -4.20
CA ALA A 340 14.59 -39.17 -3.92
C ALA A 340 13.62 -40.21 -4.52
N LYS A 341 13.61 -41.45 -3.99
CA LYS A 341 12.87 -42.59 -4.57
C LYS A 341 11.35 -42.40 -4.68
N ASP A 342 10.72 -41.75 -3.69
CA ASP A 342 9.26 -41.55 -3.64
C ASP A 342 8.82 -40.18 -4.17
N PHE A 343 9.74 -39.42 -4.77
CA PHE A 343 9.46 -38.08 -5.27
C PHE A 343 8.87 -38.12 -6.69
N PRO A 344 7.79 -37.39 -7.00
CA PRO A 344 7.18 -37.40 -8.33
C PRO A 344 8.01 -36.58 -9.35
N ILE A 345 9.05 -37.19 -9.91
CA ILE A 345 10.05 -36.52 -10.79
C ILE A 345 9.51 -36.07 -12.16
N HIS A 346 8.44 -36.68 -12.65
CA HIS A 346 7.77 -36.36 -13.92
C HIS A 346 6.58 -35.42 -13.75
N LYS A 347 6.26 -35.05 -12.50
CA LYS A 347 5.17 -34.11 -12.24
C LYS A 347 5.69 -32.68 -12.41
N PRO A 348 4.98 -31.81 -13.15
CA PRO A 348 5.30 -30.39 -13.23
C PRO A 348 5.44 -29.76 -11.84
N TYR A 349 6.40 -28.83 -11.69
CA TYR A 349 6.70 -28.18 -10.41
C TYR A 349 5.47 -27.53 -9.75
N TYR A 350 4.57 -26.92 -10.54
CA TYR A 350 3.37 -26.26 -10.01
C TYR A 350 2.40 -27.22 -9.33
N GLN A 351 2.38 -28.51 -9.72
CA GLN A 351 1.49 -29.52 -9.14
C GLN A 351 2.07 -30.21 -7.89
N LEU A 352 3.28 -29.84 -7.46
CA LEU A 352 3.90 -30.37 -6.25
C LEU A 352 3.23 -29.80 -5.01
N THR A 353 3.05 -30.62 -3.97
CA THR A 353 2.53 -30.16 -2.67
C THR A 353 3.57 -29.30 -1.93
N LYS A 354 3.15 -28.52 -0.92
CA LYS A 354 4.08 -27.70 -0.11
C LYS A 354 5.21 -28.55 0.51
N GLU A 355 4.87 -29.76 0.99
CA GLU A 355 5.84 -30.72 1.50
C GLU A 355 6.82 -31.23 0.43
N GLN A 356 6.34 -31.53 -0.78
CA GLN A 356 7.19 -31.93 -1.90
C GLN A 356 8.13 -30.79 -2.32
N LYS A 357 7.61 -29.56 -2.42
CA LYS A 357 8.46 -28.39 -2.70
C LYS A 357 9.52 -28.20 -1.62
N ASN A 358 9.14 -28.31 -0.34
CA ASN A 358 10.08 -28.25 0.77
C ASN A 358 11.14 -29.35 0.70
N TYR A 359 10.76 -30.58 0.32
CA TYR A 359 11.70 -31.68 0.16
C TYR A 359 12.70 -31.43 -0.99
N LEU A 360 12.26 -30.84 -2.12
CA LEU A 360 13.18 -30.43 -3.19
C LEU A 360 14.17 -29.35 -2.74
N TRP A 361 13.68 -28.36 -2.00
CA TRP A 361 14.47 -27.21 -1.56
C TRP A 361 15.42 -27.54 -0.42
N LYS A 362 14.94 -28.24 0.62
CA LYS A 362 15.67 -28.51 1.88
C LYS A 362 16.25 -29.93 1.97
N GLY A 363 15.72 -30.89 1.21
CA GLY A 363 16.08 -32.31 1.32
C GLY A 363 15.40 -33.00 2.51
N ASP A 364 15.98 -34.11 2.94
CA ASP A 364 15.54 -34.94 4.08
C ASP A 364 16.07 -34.45 5.45
N GLY A 365 16.67 -33.26 5.50
CA GLY A 365 17.32 -32.70 6.69
C GLY A 365 18.76 -33.19 6.92
N THR A 366 19.27 -34.11 6.10
CA THR A 366 20.70 -34.51 6.14
C THR A 366 21.57 -33.55 5.35
N THR A 367 22.78 -33.28 5.83
CA THR A 367 23.74 -32.33 5.21
C THR A 367 24.20 -32.74 3.81
N ASN A 368 24.10 -34.02 3.44
CA ASN A 368 24.60 -34.58 2.17
C ASN A 368 23.50 -34.90 1.15
N PHE A 369 22.27 -34.45 1.39
CA PHE A 369 21.20 -34.61 0.42
C PHE A 369 21.34 -33.58 -0.72
N PRO A 370 21.27 -33.97 -2.00
CA PRO A 370 21.47 -33.09 -3.15
C PRO A 370 20.23 -32.20 -3.41
N SER A 371 19.90 -31.35 -2.44
CA SER A 371 18.80 -30.38 -2.53
C SER A 371 19.24 -29.08 -3.20
N ILE A 372 18.28 -28.21 -3.54
CA ILE A 372 18.56 -26.88 -4.07
C ILE A 372 19.37 -26.05 -3.05
N ASN A 373 19.02 -26.11 -1.76
CA ASN A 373 19.76 -25.37 -0.73
C ASN A 373 21.19 -25.92 -0.56
N SER A 374 21.37 -27.23 -0.63
CA SER A 374 22.72 -27.85 -0.59
C SER A 374 23.59 -27.39 -1.76
N PHE A 375 23.00 -27.25 -2.95
CA PHE A 375 23.69 -26.71 -4.12
C PHE A 375 24.14 -25.26 -3.89
N PHE A 376 23.27 -24.39 -3.40
CA PHE A 376 23.63 -23.00 -3.13
C PHE A 376 24.60 -22.85 -1.97
N LYS A 377 24.52 -23.70 -0.95
CA LYS A 377 25.50 -23.77 0.14
C LYS A 377 26.89 -24.12 -0.41
N MET A 378 26.99 -25.09 -1.33
CA MET A 378 28.24 -25.40 -2.01
C MET A 378 28.80 -24.21 -2.79
N LEU A 379 27.95 -23.43 -3.48
CA LEU A 379 28.39 -22.20 -4.16
C LEU A 379 28.91 -21.15 -3.17
N GLU A 380 28.24 -20.99 -2.03
CA GLU A 380 28.61 -20.05 -0.97
C GLU A 380 29.93 -20.41 -0.28
N GLU A 381 30.17 -21.70 -0.02
CA GLU A 381 31.43 -22.20 0.53
C GLU A 381 32.61 -22.03 -0.46
N ASN A 382 32.33 -21.91 -1.76
CA ASN A 382 33.33 -21.82 -2.81
C ASN A 382 33.39 -20.44 -3.52
N LEU A 383 32.97 -19.37 -2.84
CA LEU A 383 32.95 -18.00 -3.39
C LEU A 383 34.31 -17.46 -3.86
N TYR A 384 35.43 -18.06 -3.46
CA TYR A 384 36.74 -17.69 -3.99
C TYR A 384 36.82 -17.88 -5.52
N LYS A 385 36.05 -18.81 -6.11
CA LYS A 385 35.94 -19.03 -7.57
C LYS A 385 34.96 -18.05 -8.23
N ILE A 386 35.42 -17.34 -9.26
CA ILE A 386 34.63 -16.30 -9.97
C ILE A 386 33.36 -16.89 -10.60
N GLN A 387 33.44 -18.08 -11.21
CA GLN A 387 32.30 -18.75 -11.83
C GLN A 387 31.15 -19.00 -10.85
N TYR A 388 31.45 -19.32 -9.59
CA TYR A 388 30.44 -19.56 -8.56
C TYR A 388 29.85 -18.25 -8.03
N ARG A 389 30.66 -17.18 -7.94
CA ARG A 389 30.15 -15.82 -7.67
C ARG A 389 29.15 -15.36 -8.72
N VAL A 390 29.48 -15.54 -10.01
CA VAL A 390 28.61 -15.18 -11.13
C VAL A 390 27.34 -16.02 -11.12
N MET A 391 27.46 -17.33 -10.90
CA MET A 391 26.31 -18.24 -10.84
C MET A 391 25.38 -17.90 -9.68
N LEU A 392 25.91 -17.70 -8.48
CA LEU A 392 25.11 -17.30 -7.30
C LEU A 392 24.41 -15.96 -7.52
N SER A 393 25.10 -14.97 -8.11
CA SER A 393 24.53 -13.65 -8.41
C SER A 393 23.32 -13.72 -9.34
N ARG A 394 23.33 -14.64 -10.32
CA ARG A 394 22.20 -14.83 -11.27
C ARG A 394 20.91 -15.31 -10.62
N PHE A 395 20.99 -15.97 -9.47
CA PHE A 395 19.85 -16.54 -8.76
C PHE A 395 19.54 -15.83 -7.44
N ARG A 396 20.25 -14.73 -7.12
CA ARG A 396 19.98 -13.94 -5.91
C ARG A 396 18.98 -12.81 -6.20
N GLY A 397 18.02 -12.64 -5.29
CA GLY A 397 16.98 -11.63 -5.36
C GLY A 397 16.45 -11.26 -3.98
N LYS A 398 15.42 -10.42 -3.94
CA LYS A 398 14.68 -10.15 -2.69
C LYS A 398 13.64 -11.24 -2.49
N THR A 399 13.84 -12.08 -1.50
CA THR A 399 13.03 -13.29 -1.29
C THR A 399 12.41 -13.30 0.09
N LEU A 400 11.41 -14.15 0.29
CA LEU A 400 10.83 -14.33 1.62
C LEU A 400 11.90 -14.83 2.59
N CYS A 401 11.91 -14.27 3.80
CA CYS A 401 12.80 -14.73 4.86
C CYS A 401 12.53 -16.21 5.16
N PRO A 402 13.54 -17.10 5.14
CA PRO A 402 13.33 -18.52 5.35
C PRO A 402 12.98 -18.87 6.80
N SER A 403 13.39 -18.06 7.79
CA SER A 403 13.04 -18.30 9.20
C SER A 403 11.59 -17.94 9.54
N CYS A 404 11.09 -16.79 9.07
CA CYS A 404 9.74 -16.32 9.40
C CYS A 404 8.73 -16.47 8.25
N GLU A 405 9.14 -16.97 7.08
CA GLU A 405 8.30 -17.12 5.87
C GLU A 405 7.58 -15.83 5.42
N GLY A 406 8.04 -14.65 5.85
CA GLY A 406 7.39 -13.35 5.57
C GLY A 406 6.52 -12.78 6.69
N LEU A 407 6.40 -13.48 7.83
CA LEU A 407 5.61 -13.07 9.00
C LEU A 407 6.27 -11.98 9.85
N ARG A 408 7.55 -11.69 9.62
CA ARG A 408 8.35 -10.61 10.23
C ARG A 408 8.61 -10.74 11.74
N LEU A 409 7.92 -11.64 12.42
CA LEU A 409 8.05 -11.90 13.85
C LEU A 409 8.97 -13.08 14.14
N ARG A 410 9.54 -13.09 15.34
CA ARG A 410 10.30 -14.22 15.88
C ARG A 410 9.42 -15.43 16.19
N GLU A 411 10.01 -16.62 16.19
CA GLU A 411 9.27 -17.88 16.30
C GLU A 411 8.51 -18.03 17.62
N GLU A 412 9.08 -17.50 18.71
CA GLU A 412 8.55 -17.58 20.07
C GLU A 412 7.18 -16.90 20.20
N THR A 413 6.85 -15.96 19.32
CA THR A 413 5.52 -15.33 19.29
C THR A 413 4.40 -16.31 18.90
N LYS A 414 4.72 -17.45 18.27
CA LYS A 414 3.75 -18.53 17.96
C LYS A 414 3.26 -19.26 19.22
N TRP A 415 4.03 -19.20 20.30
CA TRP A 415 3.71 -19.86 21.56
C TRP A 415 2.63 -19.12 22.35
N VAL A 416 2.42 -17.83 22.06
CA VAL A 416 1.35 -17.04 22.68
C VAL A 416 0.07 -17.19 21.88
N LYS A 417 -0.98 -17.70 22.53
CA LYS A 417 -2.26 -18.00 21.91
C LYS A 417 -3.43 -17.34 22.63
N VAL A 418 -4.45 -17.01 21.85
CA VAL A 418 -5.78 -16.58 22.31
C VAL A 418 -6.79 -17.48 21.62
N ASP A 419 -7.62 -18.19 22.40
CA ASP A 419 -8.58 -19.18 21.88
C ASP A 419 -7.93 -20.20 20.89
N GLY A 420 -6.70 -20.62 21.18
CA GLY A 420 -5.93 -21.55 20.33
C GLY A 420 -5.21 -20.92 19.14
N HIS A 421 -5.45 -19.65 18.82
CA HIS A 421 -4.86 -18.95 17.68
C HIS A 421 -3.67 -18.07 18.11
N ASN A 422 -2.61 -18.05 17.29
CA ASN A 422 -1.45 -17.16 17.50
C ASN A 422 -1.48 -15.97 16.52
N ILE A 423 -0.77 -14.89 16.86
CA ILE A 423 -0.79 -13.65 16.07
C ILE A 423 -0.29 -13.86 14.62
N GLN A 424 0.71 -14.72 14.42
CA GLN A 424 1.29 -14.99 13.10
C GLN A 424 0.27 -15.66 12.17
N SER A 425 -0.52 -16.60 12.69
CA SER A 425 -1.58 -17.25 11.91
C SER A 425 -2.70 -16.28 11.54
N MET A 426 -3.00 -15.30 12.38
CA MET A 426 -4.07 -14.33 12.13
C MET A 426 -3.68 -13.30 11.07
N ILE A 427 -2.43 -12.83 11.05
CA ILE A 427 -2.01 -11.73 10.17
C ILE A 427 -1.93 -12.12 8.68
N GLU A 428 -1.91 -13.43 8.38
CA GLU A 428 -1.96 -13.98 7.02
C GLU A 428 -3.37 -14.28 6.53
N LEU A 429 -4.38 -14.25 7.41
CA LEU A 429 -5.75 -14.45 6.97
C LEU A 429 -6.21 -13.26 6.12
N PRO A 430 -6.92 -13.54 5.01
CA PRO A 430 -7.73 -12.54 4.33
C PRO A 430 -8.70 -11.85 5.30
N LEU A 431 -9.00 -10.56 5.09
CA LEU A 431 -9.86 -9.80 6.02
C LEU A 431 -11.28 -10.37 6.13
N ASP A 432 -11.81 -10.95 5.05
CA ASP A 432 -13.10 -11.64 5.01
C ASP A 432 -13.14 -12.93 5.86
N GLU A 433 -11.99 -13.56 6.10
CA GLU A 433 -11.84 -14.68 7.05
C GLU A 433 -11.44 -14.19 8.46
N PHE A 434 -10.67 -13.10 8.54
CA PHE A 434 -10.12 -12.57 9.79
C PHE A 434 -11.18 -11.86 10.65
N LEU A 435 -12.10 -11.09 10.05
CA LEU A 435 -13.16 -10.42 10.80
C LEU A 435 -14.10 -11.42 11.51
N PRO A 436 -14.66 -12.45 10.82
CA PRO A 436 -15.48 -13.47 11.49
C PRO A 436 -14.73 -14.20 12.59
N LEU A 437 -13.44 -14.49 12.38
CA LEU A 437 -12.60 -15.11 13.41
C LEU A 437 -12.57 -14.24 14.68
N MET A 438 -12.25 -12.95 14.55
CA MET A 438 -12.18 -12.01 15.69
C MET A 438 -13.53 -11.85 16.41
N GLN A 439 -14.65 -11.89 15.68
CA GLN A 439 -16.00 -11.82 16.25
C GLN A 439 -16.40 -13.10 17.00
N SER A 440 -15.85 -14.25 16.61
CA SER A 440 -16.20 -15.57 17.17
C SER A 440 -15.32 -16.04 18.33
N LEU A 441 -14.28 -15.27 18.70
CA LEU A 441 -13.33 -15.62 19.77
C LEU A 441 -14.02 -15.87 21.11
N LYS A 442 -13.70 -17.00 21.74
CA LYS A 442 -14.18 -17.36 23.07
C LYS A 442 -13.17 -16.98 24.13
N LEU A 443 -13.51 -15.96 24.91
CA LEU A 443 -12.72 -15.51 26.05
C LEU A 443 -13.42 -15.88 27.36
N ASN A 444 -12.63 -16.12 28.42
CA ASN A 444 -13.20 -16.22 29.76
C ASN A 444 -13.71 -14.84 30.22
N LYS A 445 -14.47 -14.79 31.33
CA LYS A 445 -15.11 -13.56 31.80
C LYS A 445 -14.13 -12.40 32.04
N HIS A 446 -12.98 -12.70 32.66
CA HIS A 446 -11.95 -11.72 32.97
C HIS A 446 -11.30 -11.16 31.70
N ASP A 447 -10.86 -12.03 30.80
CA ASP A 447 -10.20 -11.65 29.56
C ASP A 447 -11.17 -10.93 28.60
N ALA A 448 -12.45 -11.32 28.60
CA ALA A 448 -13.50 -10.63 27.85
C ALA A 448 -13.73 -9.19 28.32
N GLU A 449 -13.64 -8.92 29.63
CA GLU A 449 -13.78 -7.58 30.18
C GLU A 449 -12.61 -6.68 29.76
N ILE A 450 -11.38 -7.18 29.85
CA ILE A 450 -10.17 -6.47 29.41
C ILE A 450 -10.19 -6.23 27.90
N ALA A 451 -10.57 -7.26 27.13
CA ALA A 451 -10.55 -7.21 25.68
C ALA A 451 -11.72 -6.44 25.05
N LYS A 452 -12.80 -6.14 25.80
CA LYS A 452 -14.05 -5.59 25.25
C LYS A 452 -13.83 -4.39 24.34
N ARG A 453 -13.04 -3.40 24.78
CA ARG A 453 -12.75 -2.21 23.96
C ARG A 453 -11.81 -2.52 22.81
N LEU A 454 -10.79 -3.37 23.01
CA LEU A 454 -9.84 -3.76 21.97
C LEU A 454 -10.54 -4.52 20.83
N LEU A 455 -11.38 -5.49 21.16
CA LEU A 455 -12.18 -6.24 20.18
C LEU A 455 -13.12 -5.33 19.41
N TYR A 456 -13.76 -4.36 20.08
CA TYR A 456 -14.58 -3.35 19.41
C TYR A 456 -13.77 -2.54 18.39
N GLU A 457 -12.60 -2.01 18.77
CA GLU A 457 -11.76 -1.21 17.87
C GLU A 457 -11.20 -2.02 16.69
N ILE A 458 -10.79 -3.28 16.93
CA ILE A 458 -10.26 -4.19 15.90
C ILE A 458 -11.37 -4.55 14.91
N THR A 459 -12.51 -5.07 15.40
CA THR A 459 -13.62 -5.52 14.55
C THR A 459 -14.23 -4.37 13.75
N THR A 460 -14.34 -3.18 14.35
CA THR A 460 -14.86 -1.99 13.65
C THR A 460 -13.96 -1.59 12.49
N ARG A 461 -12.63 -1.54 12.69
CA ARG A 461 -11.67 -1.21 11.61
C ARG A 461 -11.65 -2.26 10.50
N LEU A 462 -11.69 -3.54 10.87
CA LEU A 462 -11.77 -4.64 9.91
C LEU A 462 -13.05 -4.56 9.08
N ALA A 463 -14.19 -4.27 9.71
CA ALA A 463 -15.47 -4.08 9.02
C ALA A 463 -15.44 -2.90 8.04
N PHE A 464 -14.78 -1.78 8.40
CA PHE A 464 -14.60 -0.67 7.45
C PHE A 464 -13.75 -1.06 6.25
N LEU A 465 -12.66 -1.82 6.44
CA LEU A 465 -11.82 -2.32 5.35
C LEU A 465 -12.59 -3.26 4.42
N GLU A 466 -13.40 -4.17 4.98
CA GLU A 466 -14.26 -5.05 4.20
C GLU A 466 -15.31 -4.25 3.41
N LYS A 467 -15.94 -3.26 4.05
CA LYS A 467 -16.97 -2.40 3.41
C LYS A 467 -16.43 -1.59 2.24
N VAL A 468 -15.18 -1.15 2.28
CA VAL A 468 -14.52 -0.50 1.14
C VAL A 468 -13.96 -1.51 0.11
N GLY A 469 -14.35 -2.78 0.17
CA GLY A 469 -14.01 -3.80 -0.82
C GLY A 469 -12.58 -4.33 -0.72
N LEU A 470 -11.93 -4.24 0.44
CA LEU A 470 -10.56 -4.75 0.67
C LEU A 470 -10.53 -6.09 1.40
N GLY A 471 -11.66 -6.82 1.43
CA GLY A 471 -11.81 -8.11 2.10
C GLY A 471 -10.74 -9.15 1.72
N TYR A 472 -10.26 -9.13 0.47
CA TYR A 472 -9.28 -10.06 -0.06
C TYR A 472 -7.83 -9.80 0.38
N LEU A 473 -7.55 -8.67 1.05
CA LEU A 473 -6.22 -8.34 1.52
C LEU A 473 -5.91 -9.03 2.85
N THR A 474 -4.63 -9.08 3.22
CA THR A 474 -4.18 -9.51 4.55
C THR A 474 -3.56 -8.32 5.27
N ILE A 475 -3.62 -8.28 6.60
CA ILE A 475 -3.00 -7.17 7.35
C ILE A 475 -1.46 -7.18 7.27
N ASN A 476 -0.85 -8.32 6.92
CA ASN A 476 0.60 -8.43 6.70
C ASN A 476 1.04 -7.98 5.28
N ARG A 477 0.10 -7.67 4.37
CA ARG A 477 0.44 -7.19 3.02
C ARG A 477 1.21 -5.87 3.11
N THR A 478 2.34 -5.80 2.41
CA THR A 478 3.21 -4.61 2.43
C THR A 478 2.56 -3.44 1.68
N SER A 479 2.61 -2.24 2.26
CA SER A 479 1.94 -1.06 1.70
C SER A 479 2.46 -0.65 0.33
N ASN A 480 3.71 -0.95 0.00
CA ASN A 480 4.30 -0.66 -1.31
C ASN A 480 3.80 -1.56 -2.46
N THR A 481 3.05 -2.62 -2.16
CA THR A 481 2.44 -3.51 -3.16
C THR A 481 0.97 -3.18 -3.43
N LEU A 482 0.47 -2.14 -2.79
CA LEU A 482 -0.90 -1.69 -2.96
C LEU A 482 -1.02 -0.81 -4.22
N SER A 483 -2.14 -0.92 -4.92
CA SER A 483 -2.49 0.05 -5.96
C SER A 483 -2.82 1.42 -5.36
N GLY A 484 -2.91 2.45 -6.20
CA GLY A 484 -3.36 3.79 -5.79
C GLY A 484 -4.75 3.74 -5.14
N GLY A 485 -5.70 3.06 -5.80
CA GLY A 485 -7.05 2.86 -5.28
C GLY A 485 -7.10 2.04 -3.98
N GLU A 486 -6.31 0.96 -3.86
CA GLU A 486 -6.22 0.20 -2.59
C GLU A 486 -5.69 1.08 -1.45
N SER A 487 -4.64 1.87 -1.71
CA SER A 487 -4.06 2.80 -0.72
C SER A 487 -5.06 3.87 -0.30
N GLN A 488 -5.81 4.42 -1.25
CA GLN A 488 -6.85 5.42 -1.00
C GLN A 488 -7.97 4.86 -0.12
N ARG A 489 -8.46 3.66 -0.43
CA ARG A 489 -9.53 3.00 0.34
C ARG A 489 -9.07 2.63 1.74
N ILE A 490 -7.80 2.25 1.93
CA ILE A 490 -7.21 2.10 3.26
C ILE A 490 -7.25 3.41 4.04
N ASN A 491 -6.80 4.51 3.44
CA ASN A 491 -6.81 5.82 4.12
C ASN A 491 -8.24 6.28 4.48
N LEU A 492 -9.22 5.97 3.62
CA LEU A 492 -10.63 6.21 3.88
C LEU A 492 -11.14 5.39 5.07
N ALA A 493 -10.85 4.08 5.09
CA ALA A 493 -11.22 3.20 6.20
C ALA A 493 -10.55 3.63 7.52
N THR A 494 -9.26 4.01 7.49
CA THR A 494 -8.54 4.56 8.65
C THR A 494 -9.20 5.84 9.16
N SER A 495 -9.64 6.71 8.25
CA SER A 495 -10.31 7.97 8.59
C SER A 495 -11.68 7.77 9.26
N LEU A 496 -12.42 6.71 8.91
CA LEU A 496 -13.66 6.33 9.61
C LEU A 496 -13.36 5.79 11.01
N GLY A 497 -12.23 5.11 11.18
CA GLY A 497 -11.79 4.54 12.46
C GLY A 497 -11.33 5.57 13.49
N SER A 498 -10.95 6.79 13.07
CA SER A 498 -10.37 7.81 13.95
C SER A 498 -11.41 8.61 14.78
N SER A 499 -12.71 8.39 14.56
CA SER A 499 -13.82 9.02 15.32
C SER A 499 -13.78 10.56 15.38
N LEU A 500 -13.22 11.22 14.36
CA LEU A 500 -13.17 12.69 14.28
C LEU A 500 -14.55 13.26 13.92
N VAL A 501 -14.91 14.37 14.57
CA VAL A 501 -16.18 15.10 14.38
C VAL A 501 -15.89 16.58 14.15
N GLY A 502 -16.63 17.22 13.25
CA GLY A 502 -16.48 18.64 12.94
C GLY A 502 -15.31 18.96 12.01
N SER A 503 -14.75 17.96 11.33
CA SER A 503 -13.69 18.12 10.32
C SER A 503 -14.27 18.26 8.90
N ILE A 504 -13.45 18.79 7.99
CA ILE A 504 -13.74 18.80 6.55
C ILE A 504 -12.87 17.73 5.88
N TYR A 505 -13.48 16.69 5.34
CA TYR A 505 -12.79 15.68 4.55
C TYR A 505 -12.85 16.06 3.08
N ILE A 506 -11.71 16.04 2.40
CA ILE A 506 -11.59 16.40 0.98
C ILE A 506 -10.99 15.19 0.26
N LEU A 507 -11.79 14.57 -0.61
CA LEU A 507 -11.44 13.31 -1.28
C LEU A 507 -11.27 13.54 -2.78
N ASP A 508 -10.21 12.96 -3.34
CA ASP A 508 -9.86 13.07 -4.75
C ASP A 508 -10.30 11.80 -5.49
N GLU A 509 -11.46 11.83 -6.14
CA GLU A 509 -11.96 10.75 -7.00
C GLU A 509 -11.88 9.35 -6.33
N PRO A 510 -12.53 9.15 -5.17
CA PRO A 510 -12.46 7.90 -4.41
C PRO A 510 -13.05 6.68 -5.13
N SER A 511 -13.82 6.88 -6.21
CA SER A 511 -14.36 5.79 -7.04
C SER A 511 -13.34 5.18 -8.01
N ILE A 512 -12.13 5.73 -8.12
CA ILE A 512 -11.13 5.25 -9.08
C ILE A 512 -10.79 3.78 -8.89
N GLY A 513 -10.77 3.05 -10.01
CA GLY A 513 -10.49 1.61 -10.06
C GLY A 513 -11.53 0.76 -9.31
N LEU A 514 -12.69 1.33 -8.97
CA LEU A 514 -13.82 0.58 -8.44
C LEU A 514 -14.75 0.15 -9.56
N HIS A 515 -15.25 -1.08 -9.42
CA HIS A 515 -16.37 -1.54 -10.22
C HIS A 515 -17.66 -0.89 -9.69
N SER A 516 -18.65 -0.61 -10.56
CA SER A 516 -19.89 0.09 -10.18
C SER A 516 -20.61 -0.48 -8.95
N ARG A 517 -20.55 -1.81 -8.78
CA ARG A 517 -21.01 -2.51 -7.56
C ARG A 517 -20.37 -1.97 -6.28
N ASP A 518 -19.05 -1.80 -6.29
CA ASP A 518 -18.28 -1.39 -5.11
C ASP A 518 -18.41 0.13 -4.86
N THR A 519 -18.76 0.91 -5.90
CA THR A 519 -19.11 2.33 -5.78
C THR A 519 -20.31 2.56 -4.87
N GLU A 520 -21.32 1.68 -4.90
CA GLU A 520 -22.48 1.76 -3.99
C GLU A 520 -22.05 1.67 -2.51
N ASN A 521 -21.11 0.77 -2.19
CA ASN A 521 -20.57 0.64 -0.84
C ASN A 521 -19.76 1.87 -0.42
N LEU A 522 -18.98 2.43 -1.34
CA LEU A 522 -18.23 3.68 -1.12
C LEU A 522 -19.18 4.84 -0.79
N ILE A 523 -20.28 4.98 -1.51
CA ILE A 523 -21.29 6.02 -1.24
C ILE A 523 -21.84 5.88 0.19
N GLU A 524 -22.11 4.67 0.65
CA GLU A 524 -22.56 4.43 2.02
C GLU A 524 -21.49 4.84 3.04
N VAL A 525 -20.23 4.56 2.76
CA VAL A 525 -19.09 4.99 3.58
C VAL A 525 -18.99 6.52 3.66
N LEU A 526 -19.13 7.23 2.53
CA LEU A 526 -19.11 8.69 2.49
C LEU A 526 -20.27 9.30 3.28
N LYS A 527 -21.46 8.71 3.19
CA LYS A 527 -22.63 9.11 3.99
C LYS A 527 -22.39 8.88 5.48
N ASN A 528 -21.82 7.74 5.88
CA ASN A 528 -21.48 7.49 7.27
C ASN A 528 -20.47 8.52 7.81
N LEU A 529 -19.45 8.87 7.02
CA LEU A 529 -18.47 9.90 7.39
C LEU A 529 -19.13 11.26 7.62
N ARG A 530 -20.08 11.64 6.75
CA ARG A 530 -20.91 12.85 6.88
C ARG A 530 -21.78 12.78 8.13
N ASP A 531 -22.47 11.67 8.35
CA ASP A 531 -23.47 11.50 9.42
C ASP A 531 -22.85 11.50 10.82
N LEU A 532 -21.54 11.25 10.95
CA LEU A 532 -20.76 11.50 12.17
C LEU A 532 -20.66 12.99 12.54
N GLY A 533 -21.10 13.91 11.68
CA GLY A 533 -21.01 15.35 11.89
C GLY A 533 -19.81 16.00 11.21
N ASN A 534 -19.35 15.42 10.10
CA ASN A 534 -18.29 15.96 9.27
C ASN A 534 -18.85 16.53 7.96
N THR A 535 -18.10 17.46 7.36
CA THR A 535 -18.39 17.91 5.98
C THR A 535 -17.51 17.12 5.03
N VAL A 536 -18.09 16.49 4.01
CA VAL A 536 -17.37 15.63 3.08
C VAL A 536 -17.43 16.28 1.71
N ILE A 537 -16.30 16.74 1.19
CA ILE A 537 -16.14 17.33 -0.13
C ILE A 537 -15.43 16.30 -1.00
N VAL A 538 -16.03 15.93 -2.12
CA VAL A 538 -15.52 14.91 -3.02
C VAL A 538 -15.36 15.52 -4.41
N VAL A 539 -14.15 15.46 -4.98
CA VAL A 539 -13.95 15.76 -6.40
C VAL A 539 -14.28 14.49 -7.17
N GLU A 540 -15.32 14.49 -8.01
CA GLU A 540 -15.80 13.27 -8.68
C GLU A 540 -16.42 13.51 -10.06
N HIS A 541 -16.40 12.44 -10.85
CA HIS A 541 -17.00 12.31 -12.18
C HIS A 541 -17.95 11.12 -12.28
N ASP A 542 -18.01 10.27 -11.25
CA ASP A 542 -18.94 9.15 -11.21
C ASP A 542 -20.41 9.59 -11.03
N GLU A 543 -21.27 9.04 -11.88
CA GLU A 543 -22.70 9.37 -11.93
C GLU A 543 -23.43 9.00 -10.64
N ASP A 544 -23.11 7.86 -10.03
CA ASP A 544 -23.79 7.37 -8.83
C ASP A 544 -23.37 8.17 -7.59
N VAL A 545 -22.11 8.58 -7.51
CA VAL A 545 -21.62 9.48 -6.45
C VAL A 545 -22.28 10.86 -6.57
N MET A 546 -22.40 11.42 -7.79
CA MET A 546 -23.10 12.69 -8.02
C MET A 546 -24.57 12.60 -7.60
N LYS A 547 -25.29 11.55 -7.99
CA LYS A 547 -26.69 11.32 -7.59
C LYS A 547 -26.86 11.22 -6.07
N ALA A 548 -25.86 10.67 -5.37
CA ALA A 548 -25.91 10.49 -3.92
C ALA A 548 -25.53 11.74 -3.11
N ALA A 549 -25.01 12.79 -3.77
CA ALA A 549 -24.57 14.02 -3.14
C ALA A 549 -25.76 14.82 -2.58
N ASP A 550 -25.54 15.48 -1.45
CA ASP A 550 -26.50 16.44 -0.91
C ASP A 550 -26.41 17.79 -1.64
N TYR A 551 -25.24 18.11 -2.20
CA TYR A 551 -24.93 19.37 -2.85
C TYR A 551 -23.88 19.17 -3.94
N ILE A 552 -24.01 19.87 -5.06
CA ILE A 552 -23.11 19.78 -6.20
C ILE A 552 -22.58 21.16 -6.55
N ILE A 553 -21.29 21.19 -6.89
CA ILE A 553 -20.60 22.31 -7.52
C ILE A 553 -20.12 21.85 -8.88
N ASP A 554 -20.51 22.53 -9.94
CA ASP A 554 -19.96 22.31 -11.27
C ASP A 554 -19.02 23.46 -11.63
N ILE A 555 -17.75 23.13 -11.87
CA ILE A 555 -16.70 24.08 -12.25
C ILE A 555 -16.38 23.88 -13.73
N GLY A 556 -16.43 24.95 -14.51
CA GLY A 556 -16.27 24.91 -15.96
C GLY A 556 -16.26 26.32 -16.56
N PRO A 557 -16.86 26.53 -17.76
CA PRO A 557 -17.51 25.53 -18.61
C PRO A 557 -16.53 24.57 -19.32
N GLU A 558 -15.29 25.00 -19.55
CA GLU A 558 -14.25 24.22 -20.25
C GLU A 558 -13.00 24.02 -19.36
N ALA A 559 -11.92 23.50 -19.93
CA ALA A 559 -10.64 23.30 -19.24
C ALA A 559 -9.71 24.53 -19.33
N GLY A 560 -8.73 24.62 -18.43
CA GLY A 560 -7.66 25.62 -18.52
C GLY A 560 -8.17 27.05 -18.39
N TYR A 561 -7.68 27.96 -19.24
CA TYR A 561 -8.04 29.38 -19.20
C TYR A 561 -9.52 29.65 -19.54
N LEU A 562 -10.18 28.72 -20.24
CA LEU A 562 -11.61 28.77 -20.54
C LEU A 562 -12.47 28.21 -19.40
N GLY A 563 -11.86 27.58 -18.39
CA GLY A 563 -12.52 27.07 -17.19
C GLY A 563 -12.53 28.06 -16.03
N GLY A 564 -12.59 27.54 -14.81
CA GLY A 564 -12.42 28.28 -13.57
C GLY A 564 -13.63 29.10 -13.14
N GLU A 565 -14.77 28.97 -13.82
CA GLU A 565 -16.04 29.60 -13.46
C GLU A 565 -16.94 28.63 -12.70
N LEU A 566 -17.76 29.18 -11.81
CA LEU A 566 -18.82 28.43 -11.14
C LEU A 566 -20.03 28.33 -12.08
N VAL A 567 -20.22 27.17 -12.71
CA VAL A 567 -21.30 26.96 -13.68
C VAL A 567 -22.61 26.60 -12.98
N PHE A 568 -22.52 25.81 -11.91
CA PHE A 568 -23.68 25.43 -11.10
C PHE A 568 -23.29 25.23 -9.64
N SER A 569 -24.22 25.53 -8.72
CA SER A 569 -24.08 25.31 -7.29
C SER A 569 -25.46 25.08 -6.68
N GLY A 570 -25.74 23.86 -6.23
CA GLY A 570 -27.06 23.51 -5.70
C GLY A 570 -27.28 22.00 -5.51
N PRO A 571 -28.50 21.57 -5.12
CA PRO A 571 -28.87 20.15 -5.06
C PRO A 571 -28.80 19.46 -6.44
N PHE A 572 -28.55 18.14 -6.47
CA PHE A 572 -28.44 17.37 -7.72
C PHE A 572 -29.68 17.47 -8.63
N GLU A 573 -30.89 17.50 -8.07
CA GLU A 573 -32.12 17.58 -8.89
C GLU A 573 -32.19 18.88 -9.71
N GLU A 574 -31.63 19.98 -9.21
CA GLU A 574 -31.58 21.27 -9.90
C GLU A 574 -30.48 21.33 -10.98
N LEU A 575 -29.48 20.45 -10.93
CA LEU A 575 -28.39 20.40 -11.92
C LEU A 575 -28.93 20.09 -13.32
N ARG A 576 -30.00 19.30 -13.44
CA ARG A 576 -30.60 18.90 -14.73
C ARG A 576 -31.08 20.09 -15.56
N ASP A 577 -31.46 21.18 -14.89
CA ASP A 577 -31.96 22.40 -15.54
C ASP A 577 -30.83 23.39 -15.88
N SER A 578 -29.60 23.11 -15.45
CA SER A 578 -28.43 23.92 -15.79
C SER A 578 -27.94 23.66 -17.23
N ASP A 579 -27.34 24.68 -17.83
CA ASP A 579 -26.70 24.58 -19.14
C ASP A 579 -25.20 24.27 -19.01
N SER A 580 -24.88 23.23 -18.24
CA SER A 580 -23.51 22.74 -18.07
C SER A 580 -23.25 21.50 -18.90
N LEU A 581 -21.98 21.27 -19.28
CA LEU A 581 -21.59 20.03 -19.97
C LEU A 581 -21.97 18.80 -19.16
N THR A 582 -21.76 18.84 -17.84
CA THR A 582 -22.11 17.72 -16.95
C THR A 582 -23.62 17.47 -16.97
N ALA A 583 -24.45 18.51 -16.86
CA ALA A 583 -25.90 18.39 -16.96
C ALA A 583 -26.34 17.84 -18.32
N GLN A 584 -25.70 18.25 -19.42
CA GLN A 584 -26.01 17.75 -20.76
C GLN A 584 -25.73 16.25 -20.90
N TYR A 585 -24.66 15.71 -20.30
CA TYR A 585 -24.41 14.26 -20.26
C TYR A 585 -25.37 13.51 -19.34
N LEU A 586 -25.64 14.05 -18.14
CA LEU A 586 -26.54 13.42 -17.16
C LEU A 586 -28.01 13.37 -17.62
N THR A 587 -28.43 14.36 -18.41
CA THR A 587 -29.78 14.41 -19.00
C THR A 587 -29.90 13.66 -20.32
N GLY A 588 -28.79 13.15 -20.87
CA GLY A 588 -28.75 12.46 -22.16
C GLY A 588 -28.86 13.39 -23.39
N LYS A 589 -28.77 14.72 -23.22
CA LYS A 589 -28.66 15.66 -24.37
C LYS A 589 -27.37 15.43 -25.16
N LEU A 590 -26.29 15.14 -24.45
CA LEU A 590 -25.04 14.61 -25.00
C LEU A 590 -24.85 13.17 -24.52
N GLU A 591 -24.38 12.30 -25.39
CA GLU A 591 -24.10 10.91 -25.05
C GLU A 591 -22.91 10.36 -25.84
N ILE A 592 -22.20 9.41 -25.24
CA ILE A 592 -21.25 8.56 -25.96
C ILE A 592 -22.08 7.47 -26.64
N LYS A 593 -22.15 7.52 -27.98
CA LYS A 593 -22.98 6.60 -28.76
C LYS A 593 -22.41 5.20 -28.79
N VAL A 594 -23.31 4.20 -28.77
CA VAL A 594 -22.95 2.80 -29.04
C VAL A 594 -22.60 2.66 -30.53
N PRO A 595 -21.48 2.01 -30.90
CA PRO A 595 -21.13 1.78 -32.31
C PRO A 595 -22.20 0.95 -33.03
N GLU A 596 -22.66 1.40 -34.20
CA GLU A 596 -23.66 0.66 -35.00
C GLU A 596 -23.13 -0.69 -35.50
N THR A 597 -21.83 -0.76 -35.79
CA THR A 597 -21.15 -1.97 -36.24
C THR A 597 -19.87 -2.18 -35.46
N ARG A 598 -19.71 -3.38 -34.87
CA ARG A 598 -18.47 -3.81 -34.19
C ARG A 598 -17.52 -4.47 -35.17
N ARG A 599 -16.21 -4.26 -34.98
CA ARG A 599 -15.17 -4.87 -35.82
C ARG A 599 -15.13 -6.38 -35.61
N LYS A 600 -14.82 -7.12 -36.67
CA LYS A 600 -14.57 -8.57 -36.61
C LYS A 600 -13.10 -8.83 -36.85
N SER A 601 -12.42 -9.39 -35.86
CA SER A 601 -11.04 -9.82 -36.03
C SER A 601 -10.93 -11.14 -36.79
N LYS A 602 -9.86 -11.28 -37.58
CA LYS A 602 -9.44 -12.53 -38.20
C LYS A 602 -8.35 -13.25 -37.40
N GLU A 603 -7.66 -12.52 -36.55
CA GLU A 603 -6.43 -12.95 -35.87
C GLU A 603 -6.57 -12.73 -34.36
N TRP A 604 -6.00 -13.65 -33.58
CA TRP A 604 -6.24 -13.73 -32.14
C TRP A 604 -4.94 -14.01 -31.39
N ILE A 605 -4.89 -13.54 -30.14
CA ILE A 605 -3.91 -14.00 -29.15
C ILE A 605 -4.59 -15.11 -28.34
N HIS A 606 -3.92 -16.24 -28.20
CA HIS A 606 -4.41 -17.38 -27.42
C HIS A 606 -3.60 -17.50 -26.13
N VAL A 607 -4.22 -17.19 -24.99
CA VAL A 607 -3.65 -17.42 -23.66
C VAL A 607 -4.15 -18.77 -23.15
N LYS A 608 -3.24 -19.69 -22.83
CA LYS A 608 -3.56 -21.03 -22.33
C LYS A 608 -3.04 -21.24 -20.91
N GLY A 609 -3.91 -21.78 -20.05
CA GLY A 609 -3.61 -22.24 -18.71
C GLY A 609 -3.03 -21.19 -17.76
N ALA A 610 -3.51 -19.95 -17.78
CA ALA A 610 -2.99 -18.89 -16.91
C ALA A 610 -3.36 -19.15 -15.43
N ARG A 611 -2.34 -19.24 -14.57
CA ARG A 611 -2.40 -19.62 -13.15
C ARG A 611 -1.69 -18.65 -12.20
N GLN A 612 -1.15 -17.56 -12.74
CA GLN A 612 -0.46 -16.56 -11.94
C GLN A 612 -1.40 -15.94 -10.88
N ASN A 613 -0.90 -15.76 -9.66
CA ASN A 613 -1.64 -15.26 -8.49
C ASN A 613 -2.96 -16.00 -8.23
N ASN A 614 -4.10 -15.34 -8.41
CA ASN A 614 -5.42 -15.91 -8.14
C ASN A 614 -6.10 -16.51 -9.39
N LEU A 615 -5.47 -16.45 -10.57
CA LEU A 615 -6.04 -17.00 -11.81
C LEU A 615 -6.20 -18.53 -11.73
N LYS A 616 -7.34 -19.05 -12.18
CA LYS A 616 -7.75 -20.46 -12.01
C LYS A 616 -7.50 -21.30 -13.26
N ASN A 617 -6.27 -21.31 -13.77
CA ASN A 617 -5.90 -22.07 -14.97
C ASN A 617 -6.78 -21.72 -16.20
N ILE A 618 -6.92 -20.42 -16.45
CA ILE A 618 -7.87 -19.93 -17.46
C ILE A 618 -7.28 -19.98 -18.87
N ASN A 619 -8.16 -20.21 -19.85
CA ASN A 619 -7.86 -20.06 -21.28
C ASN A 619 -8.68 -18.89 -21.82
N VAL A 620 -8.04 -17.97 -22.53
CA VAL A 620 -8.68 -16.75 -23.06
C VAL A 620 -8.14 -16.45 -24.45
N ASP A 621 -9.07 -16.21 -25.38
CA ASP A 621 -8.76 -15.73 -26.72
C ASP A 621 -9.04 -14.23 -26.81
N ILE A 622 -8.07 -13.46 -27.31
CA ILE A 622 -8.13 -11.99 -27.40
C ILE A 622 -8.05 -11.57 -28.88
N PRO A 623 -9.06 -10.91 -29.45
CA PRO A 623 -9.02 -10.50 -30.85
C PRO A 623 -8.05 -9.33 -31.07
N LEU A 624 -7.37 -9.32 -32.22
CA LEU A 624 -6.51 -8.23 -32.68
C LEU A 624 -7.26 -7.21 -33.54
N GLU A 625 -6.60 -6.09 -33.85
CA GLU A 625 -7.10 -4.99 -34.70
C GLU A 625 -8.49 -4.45 -34.29
N SER A 626 -8.79 -4.52 -33.00
CA SER A 626 -10.06 -4.15 -32.41
C SER A 626 -9.86 -3.56 -31.01
N LEU A 627 -10.90 -2.91 -30.48
CA LEU A 627 -10.90 -2.42 -29.10
C LEU A 627 -11.37 -3.55 -28.17
N VAL A 628 -10.44 -4.12 -27.41
CA VAL A 628 -10.76 -5.14 -26.40
C VAL A 628 -10.76 -4.54 -25.01
N VAL A 629 -11.83 -4.79 -24.25
CA VAL A 629 -11.91 -4.36 -22.85
C VAL A 629 -11.88 -5.56 -21.91
N ILE A 630 -10.97 -5.55 -20.94
CA ILE A 630 -10.91 -6.50 -19.83
C ILE A 630 -11.60 -5.85 -18.64
N SER A 631 -12.72 -6.43 -18.20
CA SER A 631 -13.55 -5.92 -17.10
C SER A 631 -13.69 -6.93 -15.96
N GLY A 632 -14.45 -6.57 -14.93
CA GLY A 632 -14.71 -7.37 -13.73
C GLY A 632 -14.31 -6.65 -12.43
N VAL A 633 -14.66 -7.21 -11.27
CA VAL A 633 -14.49 -6.55 -9.95
C VAL A 633 -13.03 -6.29 -9.55
N SER A 634 -12.77 -5.34 -8.65
CA SER A 634 -11.41 -5.07 -8.15
C SER A 634 -10.83 -6.31 -7.49
N GLY A 635 -9.60 -6.69 -7.83
CA GLY A 635 -8.97 -7.92 -7.31
C GLY A 635 -9.40 -9.22 -7.99
N SER A 636 -10.19 -9.19 -9.07
CA SER A 636 -10.60 -10.41 -9.80
C SER A 636 -9.47 -11.09 -10.59
N GLY A 637 -8.36 -10.39 -10.88
CA GLY A 637 -7.22 -10.91 -11.64
C GLY A 637 -6.93 -10.22 -12.99
N LYS A 638 -7.66 -9.13 -13.32
CA LYS A 638 -7.47 -8.34 -14.56
C LYS A 638 -6.03 -7.94 -14.83
N SER A 639 -5.40 -7.24 -13.87
CA SER A 639 -4.01 -6.78 -14.01
C SER A 639 -3.02 -7.95 -14.05
N THR A 640 -3.32 -9.08 -13.39
CA THR A 640 -2.49 -10.28 -13.46
C THR A 640 -2.55 -10.91 -14.86
N LEU A 641 -3.73 -11.08 -15.45
CA LEU A 641 -3.86 -11.61 -16.81
C LEU A 641 -3.15 -10.70 -17.82
N MET A 642 -3.36 -9.40 -17.71
CA MET A 642 -2.89 -8.44 -18.70
C MET A 642 -1.40 -8.10 -18.55
N LYS A 643 -0.91 -7.76 -17.34
CA LYS A 643 0.48 -7.34 -17.12
C LYS A 643 1.40 -8.53 -16.90
N GLU A 644 1.06 -9.42 -15.97
CA GLU A 644 1.96 -10.48 -15.52
C GLU A 644 2.03 -11.68 -16.45
N VAL A 645 0.92 -11.98 -17.16
CA VAL A 645 0.84 -13.08 -18.13
C VAL A 645 1.05 -12.56 -19.55
N LEU A 646 0.09 -11.79 -20.09
CA LEU A 646 0.08 -11.40 -21.50
C LEU A 646 1.26 -10.50 -21.87
N THR A 647 1.44 -9.37 -21.18
CA THR A 647 2.47 -8.39 -21.53
C THR A 647 3.87 -8.96 -21.36
N ASN A 648 4.15 -9.58 -20.21
CA ASN A 648 5.46 -10.15 -19.92
C ASN A 648 5.84 -11.26 -20.92
N ASP A 649 4.92 -12.16 -21.28
CA ASP A 649 5.24 -13.23 -22.22
C ASP A 649 5.55 -12.68 -23.62
N ILE A 650 4.73 -11.76 -24.12
CA ILE A 650 4.97 -11.12 -25.42
C ILE A 650 6.32 -10.39 -25.42
N GLN A 651 6.65 -9.66 -24.34
CA GLN A 651 7.97 -9.01 -24.21
C GLN A 651 9.13 -10.01 -24.18
N ILE A 652 8.96 -11.16 -23.52
CA ILE A 652 9.96 -12.24 -23.52
C ILE A 652 10.15 -12.80 -24.94
N GLN A 653 9.06 -13.10 -25.64
CA GLN A 653 9.11 -13.62 -27.01
C GLN A 653 9.73 -12.63 -28.01
N LEU A 654 9.48 -11.32 -27.82
CA LEU A 654 10.09 -10.24 -28.61
C LEU A 654 11.52 -9.89 -28.18
N GLY A 655 12.08 -10.52 -27.15
CA GLY A 655 13.44 -10.26 -26.67
C GLY A 655 13.61 -8.94 -25.92
N MET A 656 12.52 -8.32 -25.45
CA MET A 656 12.51 -7.07 -24.67
C MET A 656 12.81 -7.30 -23.18
N GLY A 657 12.84 -8.57 -22.74
CA GLY A 657 12.97 -8.96 -21.34
C GLY A 657 11.63 -9.02 -20.62
N GLY A 658 11.59 -9.64 -19.44
CA GLY A 658 10.35 -9.80 -18.67
C GLY A 658 10.44 -10.94 -17.67
N LYS A 659 9.56 -10.96 -16.66
CA LYS A 659 9.47 -12.05 -15.69
C LYS A 659 8.39 -13.03 -16.14
N LYS A 660 8.76 -14.29 -16.36
CA LYS A 660 7.81 -15.34 -16.76
C LYS A 660 6.83 -15.62 -15.61
N GLY A 661 5.54 -15.43 -15.87
CA GLY A 661 4.45 -15.82 -14.97
C GLY A 661 4.11 -17.33 -15.07
N ASP A 662 3.16 -17.78 -14.25
CA ASP A 662 2.63 -19.14 -14.31
C ASP A 662 1.48 -19.25 -15.35
N TYR A 663 1.78 -19.82 -16.51
CA TYR A 663 0.84 -20.11 -17.61
C TYR A 663 1.41 -21.20 -18.54
N ASP A 664 0.58 -21.81 -19.39
CA ASP A 664 1.01 -22.86 -20.33
C ASP A 664 1.66 -22.27 -21.59
N SER A 665 0.95 -21.40 -22.32
CA SER A 665 1.47 -20.68 -23.49
C SER A 665 0.69 -19.39 -23.76
N VAL A 666 1.34 -18.43 -24.43
CA VAL A 666 0.68 -17.30 -25.09
C VAL A 666 1.10 -17.34 -26.57
N GLU A 667 0.15 -17.60 -27.47
CA GLU A 667 0.39 -17.70 -28.90
C GLU A 667 -0.18 -16.46 -29.60
N PHE A 668 0.61 -15.80 -30.44
CA PHE A 668 0.16 -14.64 -31.21
C PHE A 668 0.83 -14.57 -32.60
N PRO A 669 0.20 -13.93 -33.59
CA PRO A 669 0.77 -13.78 -34.92
C PRO A 669 1.91 -12.75 -34.94
N GLU A 670 3.16 -13.22 -35.06
CA GLU A 670 4.39 -12.39 -35.12
C GLU A 670 4.37 -11.32 -36.23
N LYS A 671 3.60 -11.53 -37.30
CA LYS A 671 3.46 -10.55 -38.39
C LYS A 671 2.71 -9.29 -37.97
N LEU A 672 1.83 -9.38 -36.97
CA LEU A 672 0.95 -8.30 -36.53
C LEU A 672 1.41 -7.65 -35.22
N ILE A 673 2.21 -8.34 -34.41
CA ILE A 673 2.73 -7.78 -33.15
C ILE A 673 4.25 -7.79 -33.21
N LYS A 674 4.83 -6.64 -33.56
CA LYS A 674 6.29 -6.45 -33.54
C LYS A 674 6.78 -5.71 -32.32
N ASN A 675 5.90 -4.89 -31.74
CA ASN A 675 6.16 -4.11 -30.54
C ASN A 675 4.95 -4.20 -29.62
N ILE A 676 5.20 -4.06 -28.32
CA ILE A 676 4.16 -3.99 -27.29
C ILE A 676 4.44 -2.78 -26.41
N GLU A 677 3.39 -2.00 -26.13
CA GLU A 677 3.48 -0.78 -25.35
C GLU A 677 2.45 -0.86 -24.21
N LEU A 678 2.94 -1.03 -22.99
CA LEU A 678 2.13 -0.96 -21.77
C LEU A 678 2.07 0.48 -21.30
N ILE A 679 0.88 1.08 -21.36
CA ILE A 679 0.64 2.45 -20.95
C ILE A 679 -0.15 2.44 -19.63
N ASP A 680 0.60 2.54 -18.55
CA ASP A 680 0.11 2.60 -17.18
C ASP A 680 0.05 4.05 -16.63
N GLN A 681 -0.54 4.18 -15.43
CA GLN A 681 -0.65 5.43 -14.68
C GLN A 681 0.66 5.83 -13.98
N ASN A 682 1.76 5.10 -14.18
CA ASN A 682 3.03 5.49 -13.59
C ASN A 682 3.49 6.83 -14.20
N PRO A 683 4.02 7.76 -13.38
CA PRO A 683 4.47 9.06 -13.85
C PRO A 683 5.45 8.91 -15.02
N ILE A 684 5.31 9.74 -16.06
CA ILE A 684 6.19 9.74 -17.25
C ILE A 684 7.65 9.86 -16.84
N GLY A 685 7.92 10.65 -15.81
CA GLY A 685 9.23 10.79 -15.20
C GLY A 685 9.08 11.28 -13.77
N LYS A 686 9.91 10.75 -12.86
CA LYS A 686 10.00 11.23 -11.47
C LYS A 686 10.78 12.54 -11.33
N SER A 687 11.44 12.98 -12.39
CA SER A 687 12.25 14.19 -12.37
C SER A 687 11.39 15.40 -12.73
N SER A 688 11.58 16.48 -11.95
CA SER A 688 11.12 17.85 -12.22
C SER A 688 11.36 18.32 -13.65
N ARG A 689 12.35 17.72 -14.32
CA ARG A 689 12.91 18.08 -15.63
C ARG A 689 12.19 17.48 -16.84
N SER A 690 11.30 16.52 -16.62
CA SER A 690 10.43 16.01 -17.68
C SER A 690 9.19 16.89 -17.76
N ASN A 691 8.72 17.18 -18.98
CA ASN A 691 7.48 17.91 -19.24
C ASN A 691 6.88 17.49 -20.59
N PRO A 692 5.62 17.86 -20.92
CA PRO A 692 4.97 17.45 -22.17
C PRO A 692 5.76 17.77 -23.44
N VAL A 693 6.37 18.97 -23.50
CA VAL A 693 7.08 19.44 -24.70
C VAL A 693 8.41 18.73 -24.95
N THR A 694 9.11 18.34 -23.88
CA THR A 694 10.33 17.52 -23.97
C THR A 694 10.01 16.08 -24.35
N TYR A 695 8.90 15.53 -23.85
CA TYR A 695 8.48 14.17 -24.13
C TYR A 695 8.16 13.95 -25.62
N LEU A 696 7.44 14.89 -26.24
CA LEU A 696 7.13 14.87 -27.69
C LEU A 696 8.30 15.28 -28.58
N LYS A 697 9.44 15.65 -28.00
CA LYS A 697 10.59 16.22 -28.71
C LYS A 697 10.23 17.45 -29.56
N ALA A 698 9.18 18.17 -29.18
CA ALA A 698 8.85 19.47 -29.77
C ALA A 698 9.80 20.57 -29.25
N TYR A 699 10.31 20.39 -28.03
CA TYR A 699 11.23 21.33 -27.41
C TYR A 699 12.54 21.50 -28.18
N ASP A 700 13.01 20.46 -28.87
CA ASP A 700 14.22 20.53 -29.69
C ASP A 700 14.06 21.54 -30.84
N ASP A 701 12.89 21.55 -31.49
CA ASP A 701 12.59 22.49 -32.57
C ASP A 701 12.37 23.91 -32.02
N ILE A 702 11.76 24.06 -30.85
CA ILE A 702 11.61 25.36 -30.17
C ILE A 702 12.97 25.93 -29.80
N ARG A 703 13.88 25.13 -29.23
CA ARG A 703 15.23 25.58 -28.88
C ARG A 703 16.06 25.95 -30.10
N ASP A 704 15.90 25.21 -31.19
CA ASP A 704 16.52 25.55 -32.48
C ASP A 704 15.99 26.89 -33.02
N LEU A 705 14.67 27.12 -32.95
CA LEU A 705 14.04 28.39 -33.32
C LEU A 705 14.60 29.59 -32.54
N PHE A 706 14.77 29.46 -31.22
CA PHE A 706 15.35 30.52 -30.39
C PHE A 706 16.84 30.77 -30.69
N SER A 707 17.61 29.72 -30.98
CA SER A 707 19.02 29.86 -31.38
C SER A 707 19.22 30.59 -32.72
N LYS A 708 18.18 30.63 -33.56
CA LYS A 708 18.20 31.29 -34.86
C LYS A 708 17.89 32.78 -34.81
N GLN A 709 17.46 33.31 -33.66
CA GLN A 709 17.16 34.73 -33.48
C GLN A 709 18.40 35.60 -33.64
N LYS A 710 18.22 36.85 -34.09
CA LYS A 710 19.34 37.77 -34.38
C LYS A 710 20.23 37.99 -33.15
N LEU A 711 19.63 38.29 -32.00
CA LEU A 711 20.35 38.49 -30.74
C LEU A 711 21.08 37.21 -30.29
N ALA A 712 20.44 36.04 -30.41
CA ALA A 712 21.05 34.77 -30.04
C ALA A 712 22.30 34.46 -30.89
N LYS A 713 22.26 34.75 -32.20
CA LYS A 713 23.41 34.59 -33.09
C LYS A 713 24.57 35.53 -32.73
N VAL A 714 24.28 36.79 -32.38
CA VAL A 714 25.29 37.77 -31.95
C VAL A 714 26.00 37.32 -30.68
N GLN A 715 25.24 36.79 -29.71
CA GLN A 715 25.76 36.27 -28.44
C GLN A 715 26.31 34.84 -28.54
N ASN A 716 26.35 34.25 -29.75
CA ASN A 716 26.83 32.89 -30.02
C ASN A 716 26.09 31.80 -29.19
N LEU A 717 24.81 32.03 -28.93
CA LEU A 717 23.96 31.12 -28.18
C LEU A 717 23.49 29.95 -29.06
N LYS A 718 23.68 28.72 -28.58
CA LYS A 718 23.30 27.47 -29.25
C LYS A 718 21.99 26.92 -28.66
N PRO A 719 21.30 25.98 -29.33
CA PRO A 719 20.08 25.34 -28.80
C PRO A 719 20.23 24.75 -27.39
N LYS A 720 21.45 24.35 -26.99
CA LYS A 720 21.72 23.85 -25.63
C LYS A 720 21.55 24.90 -24.53
N HIS A 721 21.74 26.19 -24.82
CA HIS A 721 21.61 27.26 -23.82
C HIS A 721 20.14 27.55 -23.49
N PHE A 722 19.23 27.34 -24.44
CA PHE A 722 17.79 27.41 -24.22
C PHE A 722 17.20 26.14 -23.59
N SER A 723 18.02 25.32 -22.92
CA SER A 723 17.57 24.12 -22.23
C SER A 723 17.76 24.28 -20.73
N PHE A 724 16.67 24.16 -19.96
CA PHE A 724 16.74 24.17 -18.49
C PHE A 724 17.43 22.92 -17.91
N ASN A 725 17.67 21.88 -18.73
CA ASN A 725 18.28 20.63 -18.32
C ASN A 725 19.81 20.63 -18.34
N VAL A 726 20.43 21.56 -19.07
CA VAL A 726 21.86 21.57 -19.37
C VAL A 726 22.51 22.82 -18.78
N ASP A 727 23.73 22.68 -18.28
CA ASP A 727 24.52 23.83 -17.82
C ASP A 727 24.85 24.79 -18.97
N GLY A 728 24.76 26.09 -18.68
CA GLY A 728 24.94 27.17 -19.64
C GLY A 728 23.92 28.28 -19.42
N GLY A 729 22.68 28.08 -19.87
CA GLY A 729 21.62 29.10 -19.81
C GLY A 729 20.56 28.92 -18.71
N ARG A 730 20.54 27.78 -18.01
CA ARG A 730 19.64 27.56 -16.87
C ARG A 730 20.09 28.36 -15.64
N CYS A 731 19.17 28.63 -14.72
CA CYS A 731 19.49 29.20 -13.41
C CYS A 731 20.39 28.24 -12.60
N ASP A 732 21.46 28.78 -12.01
CA ASP A 732 22.48 27.98 -11.29
C ASP A 732 21.98 27.51 -9.91
N ASP A 733 21.11 28.30 -9.25
CA ASP A 733 20.66 28.03 -7.88
C ASP A 733 19.62 26.90 -7.83
N CYS A 734 18.55 27.01 -8.62
CA CYS A 734 17.55 25.94 -8.74
C CYS A 734 17.95 24.87 -9.77
N LYS A 735 19.11 24.99 -10.41
CA LYS A 735 19.60 24.08 -11.47
C LYS A 735 18.58 23.81 -12.58
N GLY A 736 17.78 24.82 -12.91
CA GLY A 736 16.73 24.76 -13.93
C GLY A 736 15.38 24.19 -13.49
N ASP A 737 15.17 23.86 -12.21
CA ASP A 737 13.87 23.38 -11.73
C ASP A 737 12.84 24.52 -11.55
N GLY A 738 13.31 25.73 -11.21
CA GLY A 738 12.48 26.92 -10.94
C GLY A 738 11.99 27.01 -9.49
N VAL A 739 12.12 25.90 -8.74
CA VAL A 739 11.78 25.79 -7.33
C VAL A 739 12.94 25.20 -6.53
N ILE A 740 12.91 25.37 -5.21
CA ILE A 740 13.85 24.79 -4.25
C ILE A 740 13.05 23.96 -3.25
N THR A 741 13.35 22.67 -3.15
CA THR A 741 12.70 21.76 -2.20
C THR A 741 13.38 21.86 -0.83
N VAL A 742 12.59 22.17 0.21
CA VAL A 742 13.01 22.22 1.60
C VAL A 742 12.43 21.00 2.33
N SER A 743 13.31 20.14 2.85
CA SER A 743 12.87 18.95 3.58
C SER A 743 12.36 19.31 4.98
N MET A 744 11.16 18.83 5.31
CA MET A 744 10.48 19.10 6.58
C MET A 744 10.51 17.84 7.48
N GLN A 745 10.56 18.01 8.80
CA GLN A 745 10.66 16.85 9.72
C GLN A 745 9.32 16.11 9.94
N PHE A 746 8.20 16.84 9.96
CA PHE A 746 6.87 16.31 10.33
C PHE A 746 5.81 16.52 9.24
N MET A 747 6.19 17.11 8.12
CA MET A 747 5.30 17.42 7.00
C MET A 747 5.92 16.91 5.70
N ALA A 748 5.13 16.87 4.64
CA ALA A 748 5.68 16.68 3.30
C ALA A 748 6.68 17.80 3.00
N ASP A 749 7.72 17.45 2.23
CA ASP A 749 8.69 18.41 1.71
C ASP A 749 7.97 19.54 0.98
N ILE A 750 8.45 20.76 1.20
CA ILE A 750 7.85 21.97 0.65
C ILE A 750 8.68 22.43 -0.53
N GLU A 751 8.04 22.73 -1.65
CA GLU A 751 8.67 23.40 -2.79
C GLU A 751 8.43 24.91 -2.68
N LEU A 752 9.52 25.68 -2.64
CA LEU A 752 9.48 27.14 -2.65
C LEU A 752 9.94 27.66 -4.01
N GLU A 753 9.34 28.75 -4.48
CA GLU A 753 9.82 29.42 -5.69
C GLU A 753 11.28 29.86 -5.53
N CYS A 754 12.10 29.68 -6.58
CA CYS A 754 13.49 30.10 -6.55
C CYS A 754 13.59 31.63 -6.52
N GLU A 755 14.17 32.18 -5.46
CA GLU A 755 14.32 33.63 -5.27
C GLU A 755 15.15 34.31 -6.39
N THR A 756 16.11 33.59 -6.97
CA THR A 756 17.03 34.12 -7.98
C THR A 756 16.39 34.26 -9.35
N CYS A 757 15.72 33.22 -9.85
CA CYS A 757 15.10 33.25 -11.19
C CYS A 757 13.60 33.53 -11.17
N LYS A 758 12.96 33.59 -9.98
CA LYS A 758 11.52 33.77 -9.80
C LYS A 758 10.72 32.80 -10.68
N GLY A 759 11.03 31.51 -10.55
CA GLY A 759 10.36 30.44 -11.28
C GLY A 759 10.70 30.31 -12.77
N THR A 760 11.39 31.28 -13.40
CA THR A 760 11.65 31.27 -14.86
C THR A 760 12.60 30.19 -15.35
N ARG A 761 13.38 29.57 -14.46
CA ARG A 761 14.36 28.47 -14.74
C ARG A 761 15.60 28.87 -15.53
N PHE A 762 15.69 30.10 -16.04
CA PHE A 762 16.79 30.57 -16.89
C PHE A 762 17.53 31.77 -16.28
N LYS A 763 18.71 32.07 -16.83
CA LYS A 763 19.45 33.31 -16.56
C LYS A 763 18.83 34.46 -17.35
N ASP A 764 18.98 35.68 -16.86
CA ASP A 764 18.43 36.89 -17.48
C ASP A 764 18.88 37.06 -18.95
N GLU A 765 20.15 36.77 -19.25
CA GLU A 765 20.72 36.81 -20.61
C GLU A 765 19.95 35.95 -21.62
N ILE A 766 19.36 34.83 -21.16
CA ILE A 766 18.56 33.93 -22.01
C ILE A 766 17.14 34.48 -22.19
N LEU A 767 16.59 35.12 -21.16
CA LEU A 767 15.25 35.71 -21.17
C LEU A 767 15.17 36.97 -22.05
N GLU A 768 16.30 37.62 -22.34
CA GLU A 768 16.39 38.72 -23.30
C GLU A 768 16.13 38.28 -24.76
N ILE A 769 16.35 37.00 -25.08
CA ILE A 769 16.10 36.47 -26.42
C ILE A 769 14.61 36.21 -26.59
N LYS A 770 14.00 36.95 -27.53
CA LYS A 770 12.57 36.85 -27.83
C LYS A 770 12.28 36.33 -29.23
N PHE A 771 11.17 35.63 -29.36
CA PHE A 771 10.52 35.31 -30.63
C PHE A 771 9.08 35.84 -30.55
N ASP A 772 8.73 36.77 -31.44
CA ASP A 772 7.43 37.44 -31.45
C ASP A 772 7.02 37.97 -30.06
N GLU A 773 7.89 38.82 -29.49
CA GLU A 773 7.80 39.42 -28.15
C GLU A 773 7.85 38.50 -26.93
N LYS A 774 7.82 37.17 -27.11
CA LYS A 774 7.88 36.17 -26.03
C LYS A 774 9.27 35.55 -25.88
N ASN A 775 9.75 35.43 -24.66
CA ASN A 775 11.00 34.70 -24.36
C ASN A 775 10.76 33.20 -24.19
N ILE A 776 11.83 32.41 -24.00
CA ILE A 776 11.71 30.95 -23.88
C ILE A 776 10.90 30.50 -22.65
N SER A 777 10.97 31.24 -21.54
CA SER A 777 10.15 30.98 -20.36
C SER A 777 8.69 31.26 -20.66
N ASP A 778 8.36 32.37 -21.32
CA ASP A 778 6.99 32.70 -21.69
C ASP A 778 6.36 31.61 -22.55
N ILE A 779 7.11 31.08 -23.53
CA ILE A 779 6.66 29.95 -24.38
C ILE A 779 6.39 28.69 -23.54
N LEU A 780 7.21 28.41 -22.53
CA LEU A 780 6.99 27.26 -21.65
C LEU A 780 5.77 27.44 -20.74
N HIS A 781 5.33 28.66 -20.48
CA HIS A 781 4.13 28.95 -19.69
C HIS A 781 2.84 28.99 -20.52
N LEU A 782 2.92 29.00 -21.86
CA LEU A 782 1.76 28.85 -22.72
C LEU A 782 1.12 27.48 -22.52
N THR A 783 -0.21 27.46 -22.53
CA THR A 783 -0.99 26.23 -22.69
C THR A 783 -0.77 25.64 -24.08
N VAL A 784 -1.07 24.34 -24.27
CA VAL A 784 -0.98 23.70 -25.59
C VAL A 784 -1.85 24.43 -26.61
N ASP A 785 -3.07 24.84 -26.23
CA ASP A 785 -3.99 25.57 -27.11
C ASP A 785 -3.42 26.92 -27.53
N GLU A 786 -2.95 27.73 -26.57
CA GLU A 786 -2.30 29.02 -26.86
C GLU A 786 -1.03 28.85 -27.70
N ALA A 787 -0.24 27.81 -27.43
CA ALA A 787 0.97 27.53 -28.19
C ALA A 787 0.65 27.12 -29.63
N LEU A 788 -0.40 26.32 -29.86
CA LEU A 788 -0.84 25.94 -31.19
C LEU A 788 -1.28 27.16 -32.00
N GLU A 789 -2.05 28.06 -31.40
CA GLU A 789 -2.45 29.33 -32.03
C GLU A 789 -1.20 30.17 -32.35
N PHE A 790 -0.35 30.43 -31.35
CA PHE A 790 0.87 31.22 -31.48
C PHE A 790 1.83 30.69 -32.56
N PHE A 791 2.08 29.37 -32.61
CA PHE A 791 2.96 28.78 -33.61
C PHE A 791 2.31 28.67 -35.00
N THR A 792 0.98 28.63 -35.08
CA THR A 792 0.25 28.65 -36.37
C THR A 792 0.32 30.04 -37.00
N GLU A 793 0.06 31.09 -36.22
CA GLU A 793 0.19 32.49 -36.66
C GLU A 793 1.61 32.81 -37.10
N ASN A 794 2.61 32.30 -36.38
CA ASN A 794 4.02 32.45 -36.69
C ASN A 794 4.59 31.43 -37.71
N HIS A 795 3.71 30.70 -38.42
CA HIS A 795 4.03 29.77 -39.52
C HIS A 795 5.03 28.65 -39.16
N GLN A 796 5.06 28.17 -37.92
CA GLN A 796 5.94 27.08 -37.45
C GLN A 796 5.27 25.71 -37.57
N THR A 797 5.00 25.25 -38.79
CA THR A 797 4.25 24.02 -39.07
C THR A 797 4.82 22.77 -38.40
N LYS A 798 6.15 22.61 -38.35
CA LYS A 798 6.80 21.45 -37.73
C LYS A 798 6.51 21.33 -36.23
N ILE A 799 6.43 22.47 -35.52
CA ILE A 799 6.12 22.50 -34.09
C ILE A 799 4.63 22.20 -33.89
N VAL A 800 3.75 22.83 -34.70
CA VAL A 800 2.30 22.61 -34.64
C VAL A 800 1.95 21.13 -34.84
N THR A 801 2.53 20.45 -35.84
CA THR A 801 2.27 19.03 -36.09
C THR A 801 2.65 18.14 -34.89
N LYS A 802 3.68 18.51 -34.13
CA LYS A 802 4.10 17.75 -32.94
C LYS A 802 3.23 18.03 -31.71
N LEU A 803 2.70 19.25 -31.58
CA LEU A 803 1.89 19.65 -30.43
C LEU A 803 0.41 19.30 -30.60
N LYS A 804 -0.11 19.27 -31.83
CA LYS A 804 -1.53 19.06 -32.12
C LYS A 804 -2.10 17.79 -31.47
N PRO A 805 -1.39 16.65 -31.44
CA PRO A 805 -1.91 15.46 -30.78
C PRO A 805 -2.18 15.63 -29.29
N LEU A 806 -1.53 16.54 -28.56
CA LEU A 806 -1.87 16.85 -27.16
C LEU A 806 -3.27 17.44 -27.04
N GLN A 807 -3.63 18.36 -27.93
CA GLN A 807 -4.98 18.93 -27.96
C GLN A 807 -6.02 17.84 -28.32
N GLU A 808 -5.72 16.99 -29.29
CA GLU A 808 -6.62 15.92 -29.74
C GLU A 808 -6.92 14.88 -28.64
N VAL A 809 -5.95 14.58 -27.76
CA VAL A 809 -6.15 13.72 -26.59
C VAL A 809 -6.78 14.46 -25.39
N GLY A 810 -7.16 15.73 -25.55
CA GLY A 810 -7.83 16.53 -24.52
C GLY A 810 -6.91 17.23 -23.51
N LEU A 811 -5.62 17.40 -23.83
CA LEU A 811 -4.64 18.08 -22.98
C LEU A 811 -4.32 19.51 -23.43
N GLY A 812 -5.27 20.17 -24.10
CA GLY A 812 -5.15 21.56 -24.59
C GLY A 812 -4.77 22.55 -23.49
N TYR A 813 -5.23 22.30 -22.27
CA TYR A 813 -5.05 23.17 -21.11
C TYR A 813 -3.68 23.07 -20.41
N LEU A 814 -2.89 22.02 -20.68
CA LEU A 814 -1.61 21.85 -20.01
C LEU A 814 -0.60 22.90 -20.48
N GLN A 815 0.23 23.42 -19.57
CA GLN A 815 1.34 24.26 -19.98
C GLN A 815 2.46 23.41 -20.59
N LEU A 816 3.12 23.92 -21.63
CA LEU A 816 4.20 23.20 -22.31
C LEU A 816 5.33 22.79 -21.36
N GLY A 817 5.68 23.67 -20.42
CA GLY A 817 6.75 23.52 -19.44
C GLY A 817 6.34 22.89 -18.11
N GLN A 818 5.07 22.51 -17.94
CA GLN A 818 4.55 21.93 -16.71
C GLN A 818 5.31 20.65 -16.35
N SER A 819 5.72 20.52 -15.09
CA SER A 819 6.52 19.37 -14.68
C SER A 819 5.73 18.07 -14.72
N SER A 820 6.33 17.00 -15.24
CA SER A 820 5.72 15.67 -15.31
C SER A 820 5.37 15.08 -13.94
N SER A 821 6.00 15.55 -12.85
CA SER A 821 5.65 15.15 -11.48
C SER A 821 4.33 15.74 -10.98
N THR A 822 3.90 16.86 -11.57
CA THR A 822 2.64 17.54 -11.24
C THR A 822 1.46 17.06 -12.10
N LEU A 823 1.73 16.24 -13.13
CA LEU A 823 0.69 15.64 -13.94
C LEU A 823 0.01 14.50 -13.18
N SER A 824 -1.31 14.44 -13.27
CA SER A 824 -2.10 13.28 -12.86
C SER A 824 -1.72 12.03 -13.66
N GLY A 825 -2.02 10.85 -13.13
CA GLY A 825 -1.77 9.58 -13.84
C GLY A 825 -2.46 9.53 -15.21
N GLY A 826 -3.70 10.03 -15.31
CA GLY A 826 -4.44 10.10 -16.57
C GLY A 826 -3.89 11.13 -17.56
N GLU A 827 -3.39 12.28 -17.10
CA GLU A 827 -2.66 13.23 -17.97
C GLU A 827 -1.36 12.61 -18.49
N ALA A 828 -0.60 11.94 -17.61
CA ALA A 828 0.63 11.26 -17.97
C ALA A 828 0.40 10.21 -19.07
N GLN A 829 -0.66 9.41 -18.95
CA GLN A 829 -1.06 8.42 -19.95
C GLN A 829 -1.46 9.05 -21.29
N ARG A 830 -2.20 10.16 -21.26
CA ARG A 830 -2.61 10.89 -22.47
C ARG A 830 -1.42 11.54 -23.19
N VAL A 831 -0.41 12.05 -22.48
CA VAL A 831 0.84 12.52 -23.13
C VAL A 831 1.59 11.36 -23.79
N LYS A 832 1.66 10.18 -23.15
CA LYS A 832 2.21 8.97 -23.77
C LYS A 832 1.47 8.64 -25.06
N LEU A 833 0.13 8.60 -25.02
CA LEU A 833 -0.74 8.39 -26.17
C LEU A 833 -0.48 9.37 -27.32
N ALA A 834 -0.41 10.68 -27.03
CA ALA A 834 -0.11 11.72 -28.01
C ALA A 834 1.23 11.47 -28.72
N SER A 835 2.25 10.98 -28.01
CA SER A 835 3.56 10.69 -28.60
C SER A 835 3.54 9.58 -29.66
N PHE A 836 2.60 8.64 -29.56
CA PHE A 836 2.41 7.59 -30.56
C PHE A 836 1.62 8.10 -31.77
N LEU A 837 0.62 8.95 -31.54
CA LEU A 837 -0.11 9.60 -32.63
C LEU A 837 0.80 10.46 -33.51
N VAL A 838 1.81 11.13 -32.92
CA VAL A 838 2.84 11.90 -33.66
C VAL A 838 3.66 11.02 -34.62
N LYS A 839 3.88 9.73 -34.30
CA LYS A 839 4.68 8.83 -35.15
C LYS A 839 3.97 8.45 -36.45
N GLY A 840 2.64 8.60 -36.52
CA GLY A 840 1.83 8.32 -37.71
C GLY A 840 1.78 6.83 -38.10
N ILE A 841 1.46 6.54 -39.36
CA ILE A 841 1.39 5.18 -39.90
C ILE A 841 2.80 4.58 -39.95
N THR A 842 3.08 3.62 -39.07
CA THR A 842 4.31 2.82 -39.09
C THR A 842 4.10 1.50 -39.82
N THR A 843 5.15 0.98 -40.46
CA THR A 843 5.16 -0.38 -41.05
C THR A 843 5.07 -1.46 -39.98
N ASP A 844 5.55 -1.15 -38.77
CA ASP A 844 5.51 -2.04 -37.63
C ASP A 844 4.27 -1.76 -36.81
N LYS A 845 3.41 -2.78 -36.69
CA LYS A 845 2.20 -2.74 -35.88
C LYS A 845 2.53 -3.07 -34.42
N SER A 846 1.98 -2.28 -33.52
CA SER A 846 2.12 -2.44 -32.07
C SER A 846 0.82 -2.92 -31.43
N LEU A 847 0.96 -3.69 -30.35
CA LEU A 847 -0.11 -3.95 -29.38
C LEU A 847 -0.02 -2.91 -28.27
N PHE A 848 -1.05 -2.07 -28.13
CA PHE A 848 -1.17 -1.12 -27.04
C PHE A 848 -2.03 -1.70 -25.93
N ILE A 849 -1.56 -1.54 -24.71
CA ILE A 849 -2.26 -2.02 -23.53
C ILE A 849 -2.40 -0.87 -22.54
N PHE A 850 -3.64 -0.48 -22.25
CA PHE A 850 -3.97 0.61 -21.33
C PHE A 850 -4.51 0.06 -20.02
N ASP A 851 -4.00 0.60 -18.92
CA ASP A 851 -4.51 0.33 -17.58
C ASP A 851 -5.38 1.50 -17.12
N GLU A 852 -6.69 1.27 -17.01
CA GLU A 852 -7.72 2.21 -16.53
C GLU A 852 -7.59 3.63 -17.08
N PRO A 853 -7.65 3.84 -18.41
CA PRO A 853 -7.42 5.13 -19.03
C PRO A 853 -8.52 6.17 -18.81
N SER A 854 -9.71 5.79 -18.34
CA SER A 854 -10.75 6.75 -17.96
C SER A 854 -10.55 7.38 -16.58
N THR A 855 -9.51 6.98 -15.85
CA THR A 855 -9.23 7.48 -14.50
C THR A 855 -9.18 9.01 -14.48
N GLY A 856 -10.06 9.61 -13.68
CA GLY A 856 -10.19 11.06 -13.51
C GLY A 856 -10.69 11.84 -14.73
N LEU A 857 -11.36 11.15 -15.67
CA LEU A 857 -11.93 11.78 -16.85
C LEU A 857 -13.43 12.05 -16.67
N HIS A 858 -13.83 13.28 -17.01
CA HIS A 858 -15.23 13.61 -17.20
C HIS A 858 -15.79 12.91 -18.46
N PHE A 859 -17.11 12.73 -18.55
CA PHE A 859 -17.78 12.08 -19.69
C PHE A 859 -17.33 12.63 -21.06
N HIS A 860 -17.16 13.94 -21.15
CA HIS A 860 -16.68 14.60 -22.37
C HIS A 860 -15.24 14.20 -22.75
N ASP A 861 -14.38 14.03 -21.75
CA ASP A 861 -12.98 13.64 -21.95
C ASP A 861 -12.86 12.15 -22.26
N ILE A 862 -13.73 11.30 -21.70
CA ILE A 862 -13.85 9.89 -22.09
C ILE A 862 -14.18 9.77 -23.59
N ASN A 863 -15.07 10.62 -24.10
CA ASN A 863 -15.39 10.65 -25.53
C ASN A 863 -14.15 11.02 -26.39
N LYS A 864 -13.35 12.00 -25.95
CA LYS A 864 -12.08 12.36 -26.63
C LYS A 864 -11.08 11.22 -26.60
N LEU A 865 -10.89 10.58 -25.44
CA LEU A 865 -10.03 9.42 -25.27
C LEU A 865 -10.44 8.29 -26.21
N LEU A 866 -11.73 7.95 -26.27
CA LEU A 866 -12.24 6.92 -27.16
C LEU A 866 -11.92 7.23 -28.62
N LYS A 867 -12.08 8.48 -29.08
CA LYS A 867 -11.67 8.89 -30.44
C LYS A 867 -10.18 8.65 -30.67
N SER A 868 -9.32 8.96 -29.70
CA SER A 868 -7.88 8.72 -29.81
C SER A 868 -7.52 7.23 -29.86
N LEU A 869 -8.21 6.39 -29.07
CA LEU A 869 -8.03 4.92 -29.11
C LEU A 869 -8.48 4.35 -30.45
N GLN A 870 -9.61 4.84 -30.98
CA GLN A 870 -10.10 4.46 -32.31
C GLN A 870 -9.12 4.87 -33.41
N ALA A 871 -8.53 6.07 -33.32
CA ALA A 871 -7.51 6.52 -34.27
C ALA A 871 -6.27 5.60 -34.28
N LEU A 872 -5.83 5.06 -33.14
CA LEU A 872 -4.76 4.06 -33.11
C LEU A 872 -5.14 2.76 -33.84
N ILE A 873 -6.38 2.30 -33.65
CA ILE A 873 -6.89 1.10 -34.33
C ILE A 873 -6.98 1.34 -35.85
N GLU A 874 -7.39 2.52 -36.28
CA GLU A 874 -7.43 2.92 -37.69
C GLU A 874 -6.05 2.96 -38.35
N LEU A 875 -4.99 3.25 -37.58
CA LEU A 875 -3.59 3.11 -38.03
C LEU A 875 -3.15 1.63 -38.15
N GLY A 876 -4.01 0.67 -37.79
CA GLY A 876 -3.78 -0.78 -37.84
C GLY A 876 -3.13 -1.35 -36.57
N HIS A 877 -3.20 -0.63 -35.45
CA HIS A 877 -2.75 -1.14 -34.15
C HIS A 877 -3.85 -1.95 -33.46
N SER A 878 -3.47 -2.74 -32.45
CA SER A 878 -4.42 -3.43 -31.58
C SER A 878 -4.44 -2.75 -30.21
N VAL A 879 -5.62 -2.60 -29.60
CA VAL A 879 -5.78 -1.88 -28.35
C VAL A 879 -6.53 -2.74 -27.34
N ILE A 880 -5.87 -3.03 -26.21
CA ILE A 880 -6.46 -3.71 -25.05
C ILE A 880 -6.55 -2.71 -23.91
N VAL A 881 -7.68 -2.65 -23.24
CA VAL A 881 -7.92 -1.72 -22.12
C VAL A 881 -8.43 -2.49 -20.92
N ILE A 882 -7.86 -2.26 -19.73
CA ILE A 882 -8.52 -2.65 -18.47
C ILE A 882 -9.46 -1.52 -18.09
N GLU A 883 -10.76 -1.81 -17.96
CA GLU A 883 -11.75 -0.79 -17.61
C GLU A 883 -12.95 -1.32 -16.83
N HIS A 884 -13.52 -0.41 -16.07
CA HIS A 884 -14.74 -0.53 -15.28
C HIS A 884 -15.85 0.40 -15.78
N GLN A 885 -15.50 1.48 -16.48
CA GLN A 885 -16.43 2.51 -16.94
C GLN A 885 -17.39 1.97 -18.02
N PRO A 886 -18.72 1.91 -17.75
CA PRO A 886 -19.70 1.41 -18.72
C PRO A 886 -19.65 2.07 -20.10
N ASP A 887 -19.32 3.36 -20.18
CA ASP A 887 -19.23 4.08 -21.46
C ASP A 887 -18.07 3.60 -22.35
N ILE A 888 -16.98 3.10 -21.77
CA ILE A 888 -15.90 2.48 -22.54
C ILE A 888 -16.30 1.05 -22.90
N ILE A 889 -16.82 0.29 -21.94
CA ILE A 889 -17.22 -1.11 -22.13
C ILE A 889 -18.25 -1.25 -23.26
N LYS A 890 -19.26 -0.37 -23.32
CA LYS A 890 -20.29 -0.42 -24.37
C LYS A 890 -19.74 -0.13 -25.77
N THR A 891 -18.62 0.60 -25.88
CA THR A 891 -17.98 0.93 -27.16
C THR A 891 -16.96 -0.12 -27.61
N ALA A 892 -16.61 -1.07 -26.74
CA ALA A 892 -15.64 -2.13 -27.04
C ALA A 892 -16.12 -3.07 -28.15
N ASP A 893 -15.23 -3.49 -29.04
CA ASP A 893 -15.55 -4.51 -30.04
C ASP A 893 -15.69 -5.89 -29.39
N PHE A 894 -14.91 -6.15 -28.32
CA PHE A 894 -14.91 -7.39 -27.56
C PHE A 894 -14.65 -7.12 -26.07
N VAL A 895 -15.30 -7.89 -25.19
CA VAL A 895 -15.16 -7.77 -23.73
C VAL A 895 -14.80 -9.12 -23.12
N ILE A 896 -13.85 -9.11 -22.21
CA ILE A 896 -13.46 -10.26 -21.37
C ILE A 896 -13.74 -9.87 -19.92
N ASP A 897 -14.69 -10.55 -19.28
CA ASP A 897 -15.08 -10.30 -17.90
C ASP A 897 -14.43 -11.32 -16.96
N ILE A 898 -13.61 -10.86 -16.03
CA ILE A 898 -12.90 -11.72 -15.05
C ILE A 898 -13.56 -11.59 -13.68
N GLY A 899 -13.87 -12.72 -13.06
CA GLY A 899 -14.58 -12.78 -11.79
C GLY A 899 -14.77 -14.22 -11.32
N PRO A 900 -15.94 -14.59 -10.75
CA PRO A 900 -17.09 -13.72 -10.46
C PRO A 900 -16.82 -12.72 -9.33
N GLU A 901 -15.96 -13.07 -8.37
CA GLU A 901 -15.60 -12.22 -7.22
C GLU A 901 -14.12 -11.80 -7.24
N ALA A 902 -13.64 -11.23 -6.14
CA ALA A 902 -12.26 -10.82 -5.94
C ALA A 902 -11.41 -11.89 -5.22
N GLY A 903 -10.08 -11.75 -5.29
CA GLY A 903 -9.15 -12.56 -4.51
C GLY A 903 -9.28 -14.05 -4.80
N LYS A 904 -9.41 -14.86 -3.75
CA LYS A 904 -9.49 -16.34 -3.84
C LYS A 904 -10.70 -16.85 -4.62
N TYR A 905 -11.80 -16.10 -4.59
CA TYR A 905 -13.07 -16.39 -5.26
C TYR A 905 -13.17 -15.78 -6.67
N GLY A 906 -12.13 -15.09 -7.12
CA GLY A 906 -11.97 -14.61 -8.49
C GLY A 906 -11.05 -15.49 -9.33
N GLY A 907 -10.59 -14.91 -10.44
CA GLY A 907 -9.60 -15.52 -11.32
C GLY A 907 -10.16 -16.45 -12.39
N GLU A 908 -11.48 -16.43 -12.61
CA GLU A 908 -12.16 -17.16 -13.68
C GLU A 908 -12.64 -16.20 -14.78
N VAL A 909 -12.79 -16.72 -15.99
CA VAL A 909 -13.41 -15.98 -17.10
C VAL A 909 -14.92 -16.18 -16.99
N VAL A 910 -15.62 -15.13 -16.57
CA VAL A 910 -17.08 -15.15 -16.43
C VAL A 910 -17.73 -15.09 -17.81
N PHE A 911 -17.18 -14.25 -18.69
CA PHE A 911 -17.70 -14.04 -20.03
C PHE A 911 -16.60 -13.59 -20.99
N ALA A 912 -16.70 -13.97 -22.27
CA ALA A 912 -15.88 -13.44 -23.36
C ALA A 912 -16.74 -13.32 -24.64
N GLY A 913 -16.88 -12.12 -25.18
CA GLY A 913 -17.79 -11.87 -26.31
C GLY A 913 -18.09 -10.39 -26.55
N THR A 914 -19.24 -10.10 -27.15
CA THR A 914 -19.68 -8.72 -27.41
C THR A 914 -20.32 -8.08 -26.17
N PRO A 915 -20.31 -6.73 -26.04
CA PRO A 915 -21.06 -6.03 -25.00
C PRO A 915 -22.55 -6.40 -24.92
N GLU A 916 -23.21 -6.60 -26.07
CA GLU A 916 -24.64 -6.98 -26.12
C GLU A 916 -24.91 -8.36 -25.52
N ASP A 917 -23.98 -9.29 -25.70
CA ASP A 917 -24.08 -10.64 -25.16
C ASP A 917 -23.69 -10.67 -23.67
N LEU A 918 -22.73 -9.85 -23.25
CA LEU A 918 -22.38 -9.64 -21.84
C LEU A 918 -23.58 -9.13 -21.04
N ALA A 919 -24.35 -8.19 -21.59
CA ALA A 919 -25.53 -7.63 -20.93
C ALA A 919 -26.69 -8.64 -20.74
N LYS A 920 -26.65 -9.79 -21.42
CA LYS A 920 -27.60 -10.91 -21.24
C LYS A 920 -27.11 -11.91 -20.19
N ASP A 921 -25.82 -11.91 -19.87
CA ASP A 921 -25.23 -12.82 -18.91
C ASP A 921 -25.68 -12.47 -17.48
N LYS A 922 -26.22 -13.46 -16.75
CA LYS A 922 -26.73 -13.26 -15.38
C LYS A 922 -25.66 -13.45 -14.31
N LYS A 923 -24.53 -14.08 -14.64
CA LYS A 923 -23.41 -14.30 -13.73
C LYS A 923 -22.47 -13.10 -13.68
N SER A 924 -22.38 -12.34 -14.78
CA SER A 924 -21.55 -11.14 -14.83
C SER A 924 -22.17 -9.97 -14.05
N PHE A 925 -21.41 -9.44 -13.09
CA PHE A 925 -21.75 -8.16 -12.45
C PHE A 925 -21.67 -7.01 -13.45
N THR A 926 -20.66 -7.01 -14.33
CA THR A 926 -20.46 -6.01 -15.37
C THR A 926 -21.68 -5.94 -16.31
N GLY A 927 -22.23 -7.10 -16.69
CA GLY A 927 -23.42 -7.20 -17.54
C GLY A 927 -24.66 -6.50 -16.96
N LYS A 928 -24.84 -6.54 -15.63
CA LYS A 928 -25.97 -5.88 -14.94
C LYS A 928 -25.96 -4.36 -15.16
N TYR A 929 -24.82 -3.71 -14.95
CA TYR A 929 -24.67 -2.25 -15.09
C TYR A 929 -24.61 -1.82 -16.56
N LEU A 930 -23.97 -2.62 -17.42
CA LEU A 930 -23.89 -2.35 -18.85
C LEU A 930 -25.26 -2.32 -19.54
N LYS A 931 -26.20 -3.16 -19.09
CA LYS A 931 -27.55 -3.25 -19.67
C LYS A 931 -28.32 -1.92 -19.65
N GLU A 932 -28.05 -1.05 -18.69
CA GLU A 932 -28.71 0.26 -18.60
C GLU A 932 -28.19 1.25 -19.65
N LYS A 933 -26.92 1.10 -20.07
CA LYS A 933 -26.21 2.00 -20.98
C LYS A 933 -26.25 1.58 -22.46
N LEU A 934 -26.76 0.38 -22.75
CA LEU A 934 -26.95 -0.14 -24.13
C LEU A 934 -28.34 0.15 -24.72
N LYS A 935 -29.19 0.90 -24.00
CA LYS A 935 -30.57 1.19 -24.40
C LYS A 935 -30.69 2.22 -25.49
#